data_AF-A0A7V2KMV2-F1
#
_entry.id   AF-A0A7V2KMV2-F1
#
_cell.length_a   1.000
_cell.length_b   1.000
_cell.length_c   1.000
_cell.angle_alpha   90.00
_cell.angle_beta   90.00
_cell.angle_gamma   90.00
#
_symmetry.space_group_name_H-M   'P 1'
#
loop_
_entity.id
_entity.type
_entity.pdbx_description
1 polymer ?
#
loop_
_entity_poly.entity_id
_entity_poly.type
_entity_poly.pdbx_seq_one_letter_code
_entity_poly.pdbx_strand_id
1 'polypeptide(L)'
;MSQEEINYMNLAIEEAKKSRPEPDGRAHPKVGVVVVRDGKILGTGYRGEISFGDHAEYTVLERKLPDIDLTGATLYTTLEPCTRRNHPKAPCAKRIVDRRIGKVVVGILDPNPDIYKSGLFLLRERGISVEHFPAQLPGEIEELNRDFLKAQKEARERELEPLLFHPFPLPKNFAGRERELDDLVKMLSDESDEAPRVVAIYAIGGTGKSCLTRKLIEERHRIAPPFDAIFWFSFYEAKLEEAAFDQFCEAALIYLTNGKFDPTSPPLSPAAKRVKLDDLLRGRRALLVLDGLEVAQRPDFRHPRYGEVIDRELRRFIQGACALQRSRLLVTTRFPISDLREVRGFHSLLLEDLAPQDALGFLRKQGVKGKGYRLREVAAHYGHHALTLTVLADYLVRFYDGDIEQVRRLAYLPAESRQGEKLQSVLNGYWEMLTEAERFFMTRLSAFRSGVDEQAFAVLTVGDPSDPTFRAMLSRLLDSSLIKKEERHKKVYIAHPVIKTYFYDRMGQEERRQTHLALRDYTAGLPVPDEPQTIEDLEPLFELFHQCLGARLYNEAFEVYGRGKMDITLLYWGHYDANRQLVEPLITAFEQTPPVWDAAPHQRIRLWYVSAQLHARSGQTEQAIHRLKAAIAAHQDSKGTKKETLSTGWRYLTEVLIQCGDLNGARASLTEFHAVEEALKRRRKSDLFMGLSGWCSLELGDVKSAAENLSAALSTSRERYTPRTRMECLWLCKLGDLHLRTDQLEQAFSNYKNALTISVAKKYRDWEGHALRGFGDFYRLVRNYESAEKYYRHALYVAEGTGYQYLEAEVCVGLARLSVVSEARSRVPDLEAPQHWMKKVLMIAEECGYRVQKTEGHLIAAQLALEQREVESAQYHVKAARELVDFTGHYWTLKELEELENTLRLG
;
A
#
# COMPACT_ATOMS: atom_id res chain seq x y z
N MET A 1 -36.40 -44.51 -21.45
CA MET A 1 -36.32 -43.74 -22.70
C MET A 1 -36.52 -44.69 -23.86
N SER A 2 -37.38 -44.33 -24.82
CA SER A 2 -37.54 -45.11 -26.06
C SER A 2 -36.42 -44.79 -27.05
N GLN A 3 -36.22 -45.66 -28.05
CA GLN A 3 -35.28 -45.40 -29.14
C GLN A 3 -35.66 -44.15 -29.96
N GLU A 4 -36.95 -43.84 -30.04
CA GLU A 4 -37.46 -42.63 -30.71
C GLU A 4 -37.07 -41.35 -29.95
N GLU A 5 -37.14 -41.35 -28.62
CA GLU A 5 -36.70 -40.19 -27.80
C GLU A 5 -35.21 -39.91 -28.00
N ILE A 6 -34.37 -40.94 -28.10
CA ILE A 6 -32.94 -40.81 -28.41
C ILE A 6 -32.75 -40.19 -29.80
N ASN A 7 -33.55 -40.57 -30.79
CA ASN A 7 -33.49 -39.99 -32.12
C ASN A 7 -33.84 -38.49 -32.13
N TYR A 8 -34.82 -38.06 -31.32
CA TYR A 8 -35.13 -36.62 -31.19
C TYR A 8 -34.01 -35.83 -30.49
N MET A 9 -33.34 -36.43 -29.49
CA MET A 9 -32.17 -35.82 -28.84
C MET A 9 -31.00 -35.67 -29.81
N ASN A 10 -30.71 -36.72 -30.58
CA ASN A 10 -29.69 -36.66 -31.64
C ASN A 10 -30.06 -35.61 -32.70
N LEU A 11 -31.34 -35.51 -33.08
CA LEU A 11 -31.78 -34.46 -34.00
C LEU A 11 -31.56 -33.05 -33.40
N ALA A 12 -31.80 -32.84 -32.10
CA ALA A 12 -31.50 -31.56 -31.45
C ALA A 12 -30.00 -31.24 -31.50
N ILE A 13 -29.13 -32.25 -31.36
CA ILE A 13 -27.67 -32.10 -31.51
C ILE A 13 -27.30 -31.75 -32.96
N GLU A 14 -27.91 -32.40 -33.95
CA GLU A 14 -27.70 -32.10 -35.37
C GLU A 14 -28.17 -30.67 -35.74
N GLU A 15 -29.26 -30.20 -35.15
CA GLU A 15 -29.68 -28.80 -35.28
C GLU A 15 -28.67 -27.85 -34.60
N ALA A 16 -28.16 -28.19 -33.42
CA ALA A 16 -27.16 -27.37 -32.73
C ALA A 16 -25.91 -27.16 -33.59
N LYS A 17 -25.47 -28.17 -34.36
CA LYS A 17 -24.33 -28.08 -35.29
C LYS A 17 -24.51 -27.01 -36.38
N LYS A 18 -25.75 -26.62 -36.71
CA LYS A 18 -26.08 -25.59 -37.71
C LYS A 18 -26.08 -24.17 -37.15
N SER A 19 -25.87 -24.00 -35.84
CA SER A 19 -25.90 -22.71 -35.15
C SER A 19 -24.99 -21.66 -35.80
N ARG A 20 -25.52 -20.45 -35.99
CA ARG A 20 -24.79 -19.32 -36.58
C ARG A 20 -24.47 -18.28 -35.49
N PRO A 21 -23.19 -18.11 -35.10
CA PRO A 21 -22.81 -17.10 -34.12
C PRO A 21 -22.90 -15.70 -34.71
N GLU A 22 -23.08 -14.71 -33.85
CA GLU A 22 -22.99 -13.31 -34.21
C GLU A 22 -21.54 -12.93 -34.54
N PRO A 23 -21.30 -11.99 -35.48
CA PRO A 23 -19.96 -11.55 -35.86
C PRO A 23 -19.39 -10.51 -34.88
N ASP A 24 -19.34 -10.83 -33.58
CA ASP A 24 -18.87 -9.93 -32.51
C ASP A 24 -17.55 -10.40 -31.85
N GLY A 25 -16.95 -11.47 -32.36
CA GLY A 25 -15.69 -12.04 -31.87
C GLY A 25 -15.80 -12.81 -30.55
N ARG A 26 -17.00 -13.00 -29.99
CA ARG A 26 -17.22 -13.76 -28.75
C ARG A 26 -17.55 -15.23 -29.03
N ALA A 27 -17.21 -16.11 -28.10
CA ALA A 27 -17.65 -17.50 -28.14
C ALA A 27 -19.12 -17.59 -27.70
N HIS A 28 -19.99 -18.03 -28.60
CA HIS A 28 -21.42 -18.19 -28.34
C HIS A 28 -21.82 -19.66 -28.25
N PRO A 29 -22.84 -20.00 -27.42
CA PRO A 29 -23.29 -21.38 -27.32
C PRO A 29 -23.97 -21.82 -28.62
N LYS A 30 -23.71 -23.04 -29.06
CA LYS A 30 -24.41 -23.72 -30.14
C LYS A 30 -25.57 -24.50 -29.53
N VAL A 31 -26.80 -24.13 -29.92
CA VAL A 31 -28.04 -24.64 -29.33
C VAL A 31 -28.99 -25.10 -30.43
N GLY A 32 -29.55 -26.28 -30.25
CA GLY A 32 -30.57 -26.87 -31.12
C GLY A 32 -31.79 -27.32 -30.31
N VAL A 33 -32.96 -27.22 -30.92
CA VAL A 33 -34.26 -27.50 -30.30
C VAL A 33 -35.15 -28.32 -31.24
N VAL A 34 -35.87 -29.29 -30.68
CA VAL A 34 -36.89 -30.10 -31.36
C VAL A 34 -38.14 -30.13 -30.50
N VAL A 35 -39.30 -29.84 -31.09
CA VAL A 35 -40.60 -29.92 -30.42
C VAL A 35 -41.41 -31.08 -31.01
N VAL A 36 -41.88 -31.98 -30.16
CA VAL A 36 -42.56 -33.24 -30.53
C VAL A 36 -43.90 -33.37 -29.81
N ARG A 37 -44.91 -33.87 -30.50
CA ARG A 37 -46.19 -34.31 -29.89
C ARG A 37 -46.65 -35.59 -30.57
N ASP A 38 -47.11 -36.56 -29.79
CA ASP A 38 -47.64 -37.85 -30.27
C ASP A 38 -46.72 -38.55 -31.29
N GLY A 39 -45.41 -38.53 -31.04
CA GLY A 39 -44.39 -39.12 -31.93
C GLY A 39 -44.12 -38.35 -33.22
N LYS A 40 -44.72 -37.16 -33.41
CA LYS A 40 -44.51 -36.30 -34.59
C LYS A 40 -43.71 -35.06 -34.23
N ILE A 41 -42.68 -34.78 -35.02
CA ILE A 41 -41.91 -33.53 -34.92
C ILE A 41 -42.79 -32.39 -35.44
N LEU A 42 -43.11 -31.44 -34.56
CA LEU A 42 -43.87 -30.24 -34.90
C LEU A 42 -42.95 -29.14 -35.47
N GLY A 43 -41.72 -29.05 -34.96
CA GLY A 43 -40.73 -28.12 -35.49
C GLY A 43 -39.34 -28.34 -34.89
N THR A 44 -38.34 -27.89 -35.64
CA THR A 44 -36.93 -27.88 -35.23
C THR A 44 -36.36 -26.49 -35.41
N GLY A 45 -35.27 -26.19 -34.69
CA GLY A 45 -34.53 -24.96 -34.94
C GLY A 45 -33.24 -24.87 -34.16
N TYR A 46 -32.43 -23.89 -34.55
CA TYR A 46 -31.11 -23.67 -33.99
C TYR A 46 -30.83 -22.19 -33.76
N ARG A 47 -29.80 -21.90 -32.96
CA ARG A 47 -29.42 -20.53 -32.64
C ARG A 47 -28.97 -19.78 -33.90
N GLY A 48 -29.56 -18.61 -34.14
CA GLY A 48 -29.23 -17.79 -35.31
C GLY A 48 -29.83 -18.28 -36.63
N GLU A 49 -30.85 -19.15 -36.61
CA GLU A 49 -31.46 -19.70 -37.82
C GLU A 49 -32.16 -18.65 -38.70
N ILE A 50 -33.05 -17.84 -38.12
CA ILE A 50 -33.81 -16.82 -38.86
C ILE A 50 -33.14 -15.45 -38.76
N SER A 51 -32.64 -15.08 -37.58
CA SER A 51 -31.89 -13.84 -37.38
C SER A 51 -30.76 -14.03 -36.38
N PHE A 52 -29.66 -13.31 -36.56
CA PHE A 52 -28.53 -13.33 -35.64
C PHE A 52 -28.97 -13.02 -34.20
N GLY A 53 -28.49 -13.82 -33.25
CA GLY A 53 -28.80 -13.70 -31.81
C GLY A 53 -30.18 -14.18 -31.35
N ASP A 54 -30.98 -14.75 -32.25
CA ASP A 54 -32.15 -15.53 -31.84
C ASP A 54 -31.72 -16.85 -31.18
N HIS A 55 -32.34 -17.16 -30.05
CA HIS A 55 -32.19 -18.47 -29.41
C HIS A 55 -33.01 -19.52 -30.16
N ALA A 56 -32.53 -20.77 -30.15
CA ALA A 56 -33.21 -21.88 -30.81
C ALA A 56 -34.66 -22.05 -30.31
N GLU A 57 -34.88 -21.97 -29.00
CA GLU A 57 -36.22 -22.08 -28.39
C GLU A 57 -37.14 -20.96 -28.87
N TYR A 58 -36.62 -19.73 -28.94
CA TYR A 58 -37.38 -18.59 -29.43
C TYR A 58 -37.77 -18.76 -30.90
N THR A 59 -36.83 -19.18 -31.74
CA THR A 59 -37.07 -19.41 -33.17
C THR A 59 -38.19 -20.43 -33.37
N VAL A 60 -38.14 -21.56 -32.68
CA VAL A 60 -39.14 -22.61 -32.85
C VAL A 60 -40.50 -22.17 -32.32
N LEU A 61 -40.55 -21.64 -31.09
CA LEU A 61 -41.81 -21.33 -30.41
C LEU A 61 -42.52 -20.09 -30.98
N GLU A 62 -41.79 -19.03 -31.31
CA GLU A 62 -42.40 -17.73 -31.67
C GLU A 62 -42.38 -17.43 -33.17
N ARG A 63 -41.48 -18.06 -33.95
CA ARG A 63 -41.37 -17.76 -35.39
C ARG A 63 -41.84 -18.89 -36.28
N LYS A 64 -41.50 -20.14 -35.95
CA LYS A 64 -41.88 -21.30 -36.78
C LYS A 64 -43.23 -21.91 -36.42
N LEU A 65 -43.56 -21.93 -35.13
CA LEU A 65 -44.82 -22.51 -34.63
C LEU A 65 -45.74 -21.46 -33.95
N PRO A 66 -45.86 -20.22 -34.47
CA PRO A 66 -46.59 -19.17 -33.76
C PRO A 66 -48.07 -19.53 -33.53
N ASP A 67 -48.69 -20.18 -34.52
CA ASP A 67 -50.13 -20.49 -34.57
C ASP A 67 -50.46 -21.95 -34.25
N ILE A 68 -49.46 -22.74 -33.82
CA ILE A 68 -49.67 -24.16 -33.48
C ILE A 68 -49.83 -24.26 -31.97
N ASP A 69 -50.90 -24.94 -31.52
CA ASP A 69 -51.05 -25.28 -30.11
C ASP A 69 -49.98 -26.31 -29.71
N LEU A 70 -49.12 -25.93 -28.78
CA LEU A 70 -48.02 -26.75 -28.24
C LEU A 70 -48.34 -27.30 -26.84
N THR A 71 -49.58 -27.14 -26.37
CA THR A 71 -50.00 -27.62 -25.05
C THR A 71 -49.71 -29.11 -24.91
N GLY A 72 -48.94 -29.47 -23.88
CA GLY A 72 -48.58 -30.86 -23.59
C GLY A 72 -47.47 -31.46 -24.48
N ALA A 73 -46.89 -30.69 -25.41
CA ALA A 73 -45.77 -31.16 -26.23
C ALA A 73 -44.49 -31.40 -25.40
N THR A 74 -43.56 -32.17 -25.96
CA THR A 74 -42.21 -32.39 -25.42
C THR A 74 -41.20 -31.55 -26.20
N LEU A 75 -40.39 -30.76 -25.50
CA LEU A 75 -39.31 -29.95 -26.08
C LEU A 75 -37.95 -30.54 -25.70
N TYR A 76 -37.17 -30.95 -26.69
CA TYR A 76 -35.78 -31.37 -26.53
C TYR A 76 -34.87 -30.19 -26.85
N THR A 77 -34.01 -29.78 -25.92
CA THR A 77 -33.04 -28.70 -26.13
C THR A 77 -31.63 -29.15 -25.69
N THR A 78 -30.61 -28.73 -26.42
CA THR A 78 -29.22 -29.14 -26.12
C THR A 78 -28.61 -28.36 -24.94
N LEU A 79 -29.12 -27.18 -24.59
CA LEU A 79 -28.62 -26.34 -23.50
C LEU A 79 -29.78 -25.86 -22.60
N GLU A 80 -29.51 -25.62 -21.31
CA GLU A 80 -30.52 -25.11 -20.37
C GLU A 80 -31.19 -23.81 -20.86
N PRO A 81 -32.55 -23.74 -20.90
CA PRO A 81 -33.26 -22.53 -21.30
C PRO A 81 -33.01 -21.35 -20.36
N CYS A 82 -32.62 -20.20 -20.91
CA CYS A 82 -32.28 -19.02 -20.12
C CYS A 82 -33.46 -18.42 -19.33
N THR A 83 -33.15 -17.85 -18.16
CA THR A 83 -34.10 -17.18 -17.24
C THR A 83 -33.99 -15.65 -17.24
N ARG A 84 -32.93 -15.07 -17.82
CA ARG A 84 -32.72 -13.62 -17.95
C ARG A 84 -32.38 -13.23 -19.38
N ARG A 85 -32.92 -12.09 -19.84
CA ARG A 85 -32.58 -11.43 -21.12
C ARG A 85 -32.77 -9.91 -21.00
N ASN A 86 -31.93 -9.15 -21.72
CA ASN A 86 -32.03 -7.69 -21.75
C ASN A 86 -33.35 -7.26 -22.41
N HIS A 87 -34.08 -6.35 -21.75
CA HIS A 87 -35.33 -5.78 -22.27
C HIS A 87 -35.11 -5.20 -23.68
N PRO A 88 -36.01 -5.44 -24.66
CA PRO A 88 -37.36 -5.99 -24.54
C PRO A 88 -37.48 -7.52 -24.70
N LYS A 89 -36.37 -8.28 -24.73
CA LYS A 89 -36.41 -9.72 -25.03
C LYS A 89 -36.88 -10.54 -23.81
N ALA A 90 -37.90 -11.38 -23.97
CA ALA A 90 -38.31 -12.33 -22.94
C ALA A 90 -37.34 -13.55 -22.83
N PRO A 91 -37.15 -14.14 -21.63
CA PRO A 91 -36.37 -15.37 -21.45
C PRO A 91 -37.01 -16.61 -22.09
N CYS A 92 -36.22 -17.64 -22.41
CA CYS A 92 -36.71 -18.84 -23.08
C CYS A 92 -37.53 -19.73 -22.14
N ALA A 93 -37.10 -19.89 -20.88
CA ALA A 93 -37.86 -20.66 -19.89
C ALA A 93 -39.28 -20.08 -19.68
N LYS A 94 -39.43 -18.75 -19.70
CA LYS A 94 -40.74 -18.09 -19.63
C LYS A 94 -41.61 -18.42 -20.85
N ARG A 95 -41.06 -18.38 -22.07
CA ARG A 95 -41.80 -18.73 -23.29
C ARG A 95 -42.30 -20.17 -23.28
N ILE A 96 -41.47 -21.09 -22.78
CA ILE A 96 -41.85 -22.51 -22.64
C ILE A 96 -43.06 -22.65 -21.71
N VAL A 97 -43.07 -21.93 -20.59
CA VAL A 97 -44.21 -21.86 -19.65
C VAL A 97 -45.44 -21.25 -20.34
N ASP A 98 -45.29 -20.10 -20.98
CA ASP A 98 -46.38 -19.38 -21.63
C ASP A 98 -47.03 -20.22 -22.76
N ARG A 99 -46.22 -21.04 -23.47
CA ARG A 99 -46.65 -21.98 -24.51
C ARG A 99 -47.17 -23.33 -23.97
N ARG A 100 -47.22 -23.52 -22.65
CA ARG A 100 -47.79 -24.71 -21.97
C ARG A 100 -47.17 -26.05 -22.41
N ILE A 101 -45.86 -26.06 -22.67
CA ILE A 101 -45.09 -27.28 -22.93
C ILE A 101 -45.20 -28.23 -21.72
N GLY A 102 -45.48 -29.51 -21.95
CA GLY A 102 -45.71 -30.49 -20.89
C GLY A 102 -44.43 -31.12 -20.33
N LYS A 103 -43.41 -31.28 -21.19
CA LYS A 103 -42.13 -31.89 -20.85
C LYS A 103 -40.97 -31.18 -21.54
N VAL A 104 -39.87 -30.95 -20.84
CA VAL A 104 -38.61 -30.44 -21.38
C VAL A 104 -37.51 -31.44 -21.09
N VAL A 105 -36.75 -31.81 -22.11
CA VAL A 105 -35.59 -32.70 -21.98
C VAL A 105 -34.33 -31.91 -22.37
N VAL A 106 -33.38 -31.80 -21.45
CA VAL A 106 -32.22 -30.88 -21.57
C VAL A 106 -30.91 -31.65 -21.70
N GLY A 107 -30.08 -31.26 -22.67
CA GLY A 107 -28.75 -31.81 -22.91
C GLY A 107 -27.76 -31.52 -21.77
N ILE A 108 -27.26 -30.29 -21.71
CA ILE A 108 -26.32 -29.83 -20.68
C ILE A 108 -26.85 -28.61 -19.92
N LEU A 109 -26.34 -28.40 -18.71
CA LEU A 109 -26.63 -27.20 -17.92
C LEU A 109 -25.83 -26.01 -18.45
N ASP A 110 -26.40 -24.81 -18.36
CA ASP A 110 -25.69 -23.59 -18.74
C ASP A 110 -24.68 -23.24 -17.64
N PRO A 111 -23.37 -23.10 -17.95
CA PRO A 111 -22.34 -22.81 -16.94
C PRO A 111 -22.43 -21.39 -16.36
N ASN A 112 -23.25 -20.49 -16.94
CA ASN A 112 -23.46 -19.15 -16.43
C ASN A 112 -24.14 -19.19 -15.04
N PRO A 113 -23.54 -18.64 -13.96
CA PRO A 113 -24.12 -18.67 -12.62
C PRO A 113 -25.54 -18.08 -12.51
N ASP A 114 -25.86 -17.08 -13.33
CA ASP A 114 -27.20 -16.46 -13.36
C ASP A 114 -28.28 -17.38 -13.95
N ILE A 115 -27.88 -18.43 -14.68
CA ILE A 115 -28.78 -19.35 -15.38
C ILE A 115 -28.72 -20.75 -14.77
N TYR A 116 -27.53 -21.20 -14.35
CA TYR A 116 -27.25 -22.56 -13.89
C TYR A 116 -28.33 -23.10 -12.94
N LYS A 117 -29.05 -24.13 -13.39
CA LYS A 117 -30.20 -24.78 -12.74
C LYS A 117 -31.45 -23.91 -12.57
N SER A 118 -31.35 -22.58 -12.69
CA SER A 118 -32.46 -21.65 -12.49
C SER A 118 -33.56 -21.84 -13.53
N GLY A 119 -33.20 -22.17 -14.78
CA GLY A 119 -34.17 -22.47 -15.84
C GLY A 119 -34.95 -23.73 -15.52
N LEU A 120 -34.27 -24.78 -15.07
CA LEU A 120 -34.90 -26.04 -14.69
C LEU A 120 -35.82 -25.89 -13.46
N PHE A 121 -35.39 -25.12 -12.45
CA PHE A 121 -36.22 -24.82 -11.28
C PHE A 121 -37.50 -24.11 -11.65
N LEU A 122 -37.42 -23.04 -12.46
CA LEU A 122 -38.59 -22.29 -12.91
C LEU A 122 -39.59 -23.19 -13.66
N LEU A 123 -39.11 -24.06 -14.55
CA LEU A 123 -39.97 -24.98 -15.31
C LEU A 123 -40.69 -25.97 -14.37
N ARG A 124 -39.97 -26.57 -13.42
CA ARG A 124 -40.54 -27.52 -12.45
C ARG A 124 -41.56 -26.87 -11.52
N GLU A 125 -41.29 -25.67 -11.02
CA GLU A 125 -42.23 -24.90 -10.19
C GLU A 125 -43.55 -24.60 -10.92
N ARG A 126 -43.50 -24.48 -12.25
CA ARG A 126 -44.68 -24.26 -13.10
C ARG A 126 -45.33 -25.55 -13.59
N GLY A 127 -44.95 -26.70 -13.04
CA GLY A 127 -45.57 -28.01 -13.31
C GLY A 127 -45.09 -28.67 -14.60
N ILE A 128 -44.01 -28.20 -15.22
CA ILE A 128 -43.42 -28.81 -16.43
C ILE A 128 -42.45 -29.91 -16.02
N SER A 129 -42.59 -31.11 -16.58
CA SER A 129 -41.65 -32.21 -16.34
C SER A 129 -40.29 -31.90 -16.96
N VAL A 130 -39.20 -32.06 -16.21
CA VAL A 130 -37.83 -31.76 -16.69
C VAL A 130 -36.93 -32.98 -16.51
N GLU A 131 -36.44 -33.51 -17.64
CA GLU A 131 -35.52 -34.65 -17.74
C GLU A 131 -34.20 -34.24 -18.40
N HIS A 132 -33.16 -35.06 -18.23
CA HIS A 132 -31.85 -34.86 -18.84
C HIS A 132 -31.60 -35.85 -19.97
N PHE A 133 -30.76 -35.49 -20.94
CA PHE A 133 -30.27 -36.43 -21.95
C PHE A 133 -29.52 -37.59 -21.27
N PRO A 134 -29.54 -38.81 -21.85
CA PRO A 134 -28.82 -39.95 -21.30
C PRO A 134 -27.31 -39.69 -21.35
N ALA A 135 -26.58 -40.25 -20.38
CA ALA A 135 -25.17 -39.92 -20.13
C ALA A 135 -24.20 -40.06 -21.33
N GLN A 136 -24.59 -40.78 -22.39
CA GLN A 136 -23.75 -40.93 -23.59
C GLN A 136 -23.79 -39.71 -24.54
N LEU A 137 -24.81 -38.86 -24.48
CA LEU A 137 -25.00 -37.74 -25.42
C LEU A 137 -24.41 -36.39 -24.98
N PRO A 138 -24.40 -36.00 -23.69
CA PRO A 138 -23.87 -34.71 -23.24
C PRO A 138 -22.45 -34.40 -23.72
N GLY A 139 -21.56 -35.39 -23.81
CA GLY A 139 -20.17 -35.19 -24.24
C GLY A 139 -20.04 -34.60 -25.64
N GLU A 140 -20.96 -34.93 -26.56
CA GLU A 140 -20.98 -34.34 -27.91
C GLU A 140 -21.42 -32.87 -27.88
N ILE A 141 -22.36 -32.52 -26.99
CA ILE A 141 -22.85 -31.15 -26.82
C ILE A 141 -21.77 -30.29 -26.14
N GLU A 142 -21.06 -30.84 -25.16
CA GLU A 142 -19.93 -30.18 -24.49
C GLU A 142 -18.78 -29.92 -25.48
N GLU A 143 -18.46 -30.90 -26.33
CA GLU A 143 -17.44 -30.75 -27.37
C GLU A 143 -17.83 -29.69 -28.40
N LEU A 144 -19.10 -29.68 -28.83
CA LEU A 144 -19.63 -28.67 -29.74
C LEU A 144 -19.55 -27.25 -29.15
N ASN A 145 -19.64 -27.15 -27.82
CA ASN A 145 -19.62 -25.89 -27.05
C ASN A 145 -18.29 -25.62 -26.33
N ARG A 146 -17.20 -26.34 -26.66
CA ARG A 146 -15.93 -26.29 -25.91
C ARG A 146 -15.42 -24.86 -25.67
N ASP A 147 -15.40 -24.02 -26.70
CA ASP A 147 -14.89 -22.66 -26.59
C ASP A 147 -15.78 -21.76 -25.72
N PHE A 148 -17.11 -21.94 -25.80
CA PHE A 148 -18.07 -21.24 -24.94
C PHE A 148 -17.91 -21.66 -23.48
N LEU A 149 -17.83 -22.97 -23.21
CA LEU A 149 -17.65 -23.52 -21.86
C LEU A 149 -16.30 -23.07 -21.26
N LYS A 150 -15.23 -23.07 -22.06
CA LYS A 150 -13.92 -22.56 -21.66
C LYS A 150 -13.97 -21.06 -21.32
N ALA A 151 -14.59 -20.24 -22.17
CA ALA A 151 -14.75 -18.81 -21.92
C ALA A 151 -15.55 -18.52 -20.63
N GLN A 152 -16.59 -19.29 -20.35
CA GLN A 152 -17.38 -19.18 -19.11
C GLN A 152 -16.59 -19.60 -17.87
N LYS A 153 -15.79 -20.67 -17.98
CA LYS A 153 -14.88 -21.11 -16.91
C LYS A 153 -13.80 -20.06 -16.62
N GLU A 154 -13.17 -19.52 -17.66
CA GLU A 154 -12.17 -18.45 -17.53
C GLU A 154 -12.76 -17.15 -16.96
N ALA A 155 -14.00 -16.79 -17.34
CA ALA A 155 -14.70 -15.65 -16.77
C ALA A 155 -14.98 -15.87 -15.26
N ARG A 156 -15.42 -17.06 -14.88
CA ARG A 156 -15.66 -17.43 -13.48
C ARG A 156 -14.38 -17.48 -12.64
N GLU A 157 -13.26 -17.92 -13.22
CA GLU A 157 -11.95 -17.88 -12.56
C GLU A 157 -11.39 -16.45 -12.43
N ARG A 158 -11.91 -15.48 -13.20
CA ARG A 158 -11.53 -14.07 -13.10
C ARG A 158 -12.32 -13.29 -12.05
N GLU A 159 -13.50 -13.76 -11.65
CA GLU A 159 -14.35 -13.10 -10.66
C GLU A 159 -13.89 -13.44 -9.23
N LEU A 160 -13.45 -12.43 -8.48
CA LEU A 160 -12.92 -12.59 -7.13
C LEU A 160 -13.92 -12.06 -6.10
N GLU A 161 -14.14 -12.83 -5.03
CA GLU A 161 -14.91 -12.36 -3.88
C GLU A 161 -14.30 -11.07 -3.30
N PRO A 162 -15.10 -10.09 -2.85
CA PRO A 162 -14.57 -8.85 -2.29
C PRO A 162 -13.66 -9.10 -1.09
N LEU A 163 -12.40 -8.67 -1.19
CA LEU A 163 -11.45 -8.73 -0.08
C LEU A 163 -11.38 -7.36 0.61
N LEU A 164 -11.75 -7.33 1.89
CA LEU A 164 -11.71 -6.11 2.68
C LEU A 164 -10.68 -6.24 3.80
N PHE A 165 -9.59 -5.51 3.65
CA PHE A 165 -8.49 -5.43 4.59
C PHE A 165 -8.80 -4.29 5.58
N HIS A 166 -9.09 -4.64 6.84
CA HIS A 166 -9.47 -3.73 7.93
C HIS A 166 -10.68 -2.81 7.61
N PRO A 167 -11.84 -3.35 7.23
CA PRO A 167 -12.99 -2.52 6.85
C PRO A 167 -13.56 -1.78 8.05
N PHE A 168 -13.87 -0.48 7.89
CA PHE A 168 -14.68 0.20 8.89
C PHE A 168 -16.08 -0.45 8.97
N PRO A 169 -16.56 -0.84 10.17
CA PRO A 169 -17.82 -1.54 10.31
C PRO A 169 -19.01 -0.63 10.00
N LEU A 170 -19.93 -1.13 9.16
CA LEU A 170 -21.19 -0.45 8.86
C LEU A 170 -22.11 -0.45 10.09
N PRO A 171 -22.64 0.71 10.53
CA PRO A 171 -23.62 0.74 11.60
C PRO A 171 -24.89 -0.03 11.22
N LYS A 172 -25.47 -0.78 12.17
CA LYS A 172 -26.71 -1.58 11.96
C LYS A 172 -27.86 -0.75 11.38
N ASN A 173 -27.98 0.51 11.80
CA ASN A 173 -29.04 1.44 11.40
C ASN A 173 -28.50 2.55 10.47
N PHE A 174 -27.68 2.21 9.47
CA PHE A 174 -27.25 3.19 8.47
C PHE A 174 -28.47 3.84 7.79
N ALA A 175 -28.50 5.17 7.71
CA ALA A 175 -29.64 5.93 7.21
C ALA A 175 -29.22 7.28 6.61
N GLY A 176 -29.96 7.70 5.58
CA GLY A 176 -29.63 8.88 4.78
C GLY A 176 -28.57 8.58 3.74
N ARG A 177 -28.16 9.61 2.99
CA ARG A 177 -27.11 9.55 1.97
C ARG A 177 -27.46 8.78 0.69
N GLU A 178 -28.76 8.55 0.42
CA GLU A 178 -29.15 7.84 -0.81
C GLU A 178 -28.76 8.64 -2.07
N ARG A 179 -28.82 9.97 -2.01
CA ARG A 179 -28.38 10.82 -3.12
C ARG A 179 -26.89 10.64 -3.40
N GLU A 180 -26.04 10.73 -2.38
CA GLU A 180 -24.61 10.55 -2.52
C GLU A 180 -24.27 9.11 -2.96
N LEU A 181 -25.03 8.12 -2.50
CA LEU A 181 -24.90 6.73 -2.93
C LEU A 181 -25.28 6.55 -4.40
N ASP A 182 -26.37 7.16 -4.85
CA ASP A 182 -26.78 7.19 -6.26
C ASP A 182 -25.74 7.89 -7.15
N ASP A 183 -25.19 9.01 -6.69
CA ASP A 183 -24.13 9.74 -7.39
C ASP A 183 -22.87 8.86 -7.54
N LEU A 184 -22.46 8.14 -6.49
CA LEU A 184 -21.35 7.19 -6.53
C LEU A 184 -21.64 6.00 -7.47
N VAL A 185 -22.84 5.42 -7.38
CA VAL A 185 -23.27 4.33 -8.27
C VAL A 185 -23.22 4.80 -9.74
N LYS A 186 -23.73 5.99 -10.02
CA LYS A 186 -23.70 6.59 -11.36
C LYS A 186 -22.27 6.78 -11.85
N MET A 187 -21.40 7.40 -11.06
CA MET A 187 -20.00 7.64 -11.43
C MET A 187 -19.22 6.34 -11.69
N LEU A 188 -19.44 5.31 -10.88
CA LEU A 188 -18.76 4.01 -11.03
C LEU A 188 -19.34 3.14 -12.14
N SER A 189 -20.60 3.36 -12.50
CA SER A 189 -21.29 2.67 -13.61
C SER A 189 -21.00 3.31 -14.97
N ASP A 190 -20.55 4.57 -14.98
CA ASP A 190 -20.31 5.31 -16.23
C ASP A 190 -19.05 4.80 -16.95
N GLU A 191 -19.25 4.28 -18.16
CA GLU A 191 -18.22 3.73 -19.04
C GLU A 191 -17.73 4.73 -20.09
N SER A 192 -18.21 5.97 -20.08
CA SER A 192 -17.75 7.01 -21.02
C SER A 192 -16.27 7.37 -20.79
N ASP A 193 -15.64 7.94 -21.82
CA ASP A 193 -14.26 8.44 -21.75
C ASP A 193 -14.12 9.66 -20.82
N GLU A 194 -15.23 10.35 -20.52
CA GLU A 194 -15.28 11.48 -19.61
C GLU A 194 -15.51 11.08 -18.15
N ALA A 195 -15.95 9.84 -17.89
CA ALA A 195 -16.28 9.40 -16.54
C ALA A 195 -15.04 9.32 -15.63
N PRO A 196 -15.20 9.67 -14.34
CA PRO A 196 -14.09 9.63 -13.40
C PRO A 196 -13.59 8.19 -13.21
N ARG A 197 -12.27 8.05 -13.20
CA ARG A 197 -11.55 6.81 -12.90
C ARG A 197 -11.11 6.76 -11.46
N VAL A 198 -10.82 7.92 -10.89
CA VAL A 198 -10.55 8.12 -9.47
C VAL A 198 -11.64 9.01 -8.90
N VAL A 199 -12.37 8.49 -7.90
CA VAL A 199 -13.37 9.26 -7.14
C VAL A 199 -12.87 9.39 -5.72
N ALA A 200 -12.67 10.61 -5.23
CA ALA A 200 -12.28 10.87 -3.85
C ALA A 200 -13.44 11.46 -3.05
N ILE A 201 -13.87 10.76 -2.01
CA ILE A 201 -14.78 11.27 -0.99
C ILE A 201 -13.92 11.96 0.08
N TYR A 202 -14.03 13.28 0.19
CA TYR A 202 -13.31 14.01 1.24
C TYR A 202 -14.26 14.79 2.12
N ALA A 203 -13.97 14.81 3.43
CA ALA A 203 -14.77 15.46 4.47
C ALA A 203 -14.01 15.45 5.79
N ILE A 204 -14.47 16.23 6.77
CA ILE A 204 -13.95 16.16 8.13
C ILE A 204 -14.13 14.75 8.76
N GLY A 205 -13.40 14.48 9.85
CA GLY A 205 -13.47 13.19 10.54
C GLY A 205 -14.87 12.94 11.11
N GLY A 206 -15.41 11.72 10.95
CA GLY A 206 -16.71 11.34 11.49
C GLY A 206 -17.94 11.66 10.62
N THR A 207 -17.79 12.28 9.45
CA THR A 207 -18.93 12.60 8.55
C THR A 207 -19.55 11.37 7.88
N GLY A 208 -18.87 10.22 7.93
CA GLY A 208 -19.39 8.93 7.46
C GLY A 208 -18.83 8.44 6.12
N LYS A 209 -17.67 8.94 5.67
CA LYS A 209 -17.02 8.54 4.41
C LYS A 209 -16.86 7.02 4.28
N SER A 210 -16.16 6.40 5.24
CA SER A 210 -15.93 4.95 5.26
C SER A 210 -17.24 4.16 5.38
N CYS A 211 -18.24 4.67 6.11
CA CYS A 211 -19.56 4.04 6.19
C CYS A 211 -20.30 4.09 4.83
N LEU A 212 -20.28 5.23 4.14
CA LEU A 212 -20.89 5.38 2.81
C LEU A 212 -20.23 4.44 1.80
N THR A 213 -18.89 4.38 1.79
CA THR A 213 -18.14 3.45 0.97
C THR A 213 -18.47 1.99 1.32
N ARG A 214 -18.57 1.65 2.60
CA ARG A 214 -18.94 0.29 3.05
C ARG A 214 -20.34 -0.08 2.58
N LYS A 215 -21.30 0.84 2.69
CA LYS A 215 -22.68 0.67 2.22
C LYS A 215 -22.73 0.43 0.71
N LEU A 216 -21.97 1.20 -0.06
CA LEU A 216 -21.83 1.02 -1.51
C LEU A 216 -21.31 -0.38 -1.88
N ILE A 217 -20.31 -0.91 -1.17
CA ILE A 217 -19.78 -2.26 -1.44
C ILE A 217 -20.79 -3.36 -1.07
N GLU A 218 -21.57 -3.18 0.00
CA GLU A 218 -22.68 -4.11 0.32
C GLU A 218 -23.77 -4.07 -0.75
N GLU A 219 -24.03 -2.90 -1.33
CA GLU A 219 -25.00 -2.70 -2.41
C GLU A 219 -24.37 -2.68 -3.81
N ARG A 220 -23.20 -3.31 -3.99
CA ARG A 220 -22.45 -3.33 -5.25
C ARG A 220 -23.25 -3.82 -6.46
N HIS A 221 -24.32 -4.57 -6.24
CA HIS A 221 -25.26 -5.00 -7.28
C HIS A 221 -25.99 -3.84 -7.97
N ARG A 222 -26.01 -2.64 -7.36
CA ARG A 222 -26.51 -1.39 -7.98
C ARG A 222 -25.56 -0.87 -9.07
N ILE A 223 -24.28 -1.25 -9.04
CA ILE A 223 -23.28 -0.81 -10.01
C ILE A 223 -23.34 -1.72 -11.24
N ALA A 224 -23.50 -1.12 -12.42
CA ALA A 224 -23.58 -1.84 -13.67
C ALA A 224 -22.66 -1.20 -14.74
N PRO A 225 -21.79 -1.97 -15.42
CA PRO A 225 -21.53 -3.39 -15.21
C PRO A 225 -20.76 -3.68 -13.90
N PRO A 226 -20.92 -4.90 -13.32
CA PRO A 226 -20.25 -5.27 -12.07
C PRO A 226 -18.72 -5.28 -12.22
N PHE A 227 -18.01 -5.16 -11.11
CA PHE A 227 -16.55 -5.31 -11.06
C PHE A 227 -16.17 -6.77 -10.86
N ASP A 228 -15.17 -7.24 -11.61
CA ASP A 228 -14.64 -8.61 -11.51
C ASP A 228 -13.81 -8.83 -10.23
N ALA A 229 -13.38 -7.74 -9.58
CA ALA A 229 -12.63 -7.78 -8.33
C ALA A 229 -12.90 -6.51 -7.53
N ILE A 230 -13.06 -6.66 -6.21
CA ILE A 230 -13.24 -5.54 -5.29
C ILE A 230 -12.24 -5.72 -4.14
N PHE A 231 -11.31 -4.79 -4.04
CA PHE A 231 -10.28 -4.80 -3.00
C PHE A 231 -10.38 -3.53 -2.17
N TRP A 232 -10.44 -3.67 -0.85
CA TRP A 232 -10.45 -2.54 0.08
C TRP A 232 -9.26 -2.61 1.00
N PHE A 233 -8.58 -1.48 1.16
CA PHE A 233 -7.47 -1.31 2.09
C PHE A 233 -7.66 -0.06 2.95
N SER A 234 -7.58 -0.21 4.28
CA SER A 234 -7.63 0.89 5.24
C SER A 234 -6.23 1.28 5.70
N PHE A 235 -5.88 2.55 5.53
CA PHE A 235 -4.58 3.11 5.93
C PHE A 235 -4.46 3.34 7.45
N TYR A 236 -5.56 3.30 8.21
CA TYR A 236 -5.53 3.50 9.67
C TYR A 236 -4.84 2.36 10.43
N GLU A 237 -4.85 1.16 9.86
CA GLU A 237 -4.26 -0.05 10.45
C GLU A 237 -2.94 -0.43 9.77
N ALA A 238 -2.40 0.45 8.91
CA ALA A 238 -1.08 0.25 8.35
C ALA A 238 -0.05 0.28 9.49
N LYS A 239 0.65 -0.85 9.67
CA LYS A 239 1.55 -1.09 10.81
C LYS A 239 2.68 -0.04 10.94
N LEU A 240 3.05 0.57 9.80
CA LEU A 240 3.89 1.76 9.70
C LEU A 240 3.30 2.68 8.64
N GLU A 241 3.10 3.96 8.96
CA GLU A 241 2.52 4.96 8.06
C GLU A 241 3.26 5.05 6.70
N GLU A 242 4.58 4.78 6.71
CA GLU A 242 5.47 4.89 5.54
C GLU A 242 5.56 3.61 4.71
N ALA A 243 5.20 2.44 5.26
CA ALA A 243 5.13 1.18 4.51
C ALA A 243 3.71 0.86 4.04
N ALA A 244 2.74 1.73 4.35
CA ALA A 244 1.32 1.51 4.07
C ALA A 244 1.05 1.22 2.58
N PHE A 245 1.73 1.92 1.68
CA PHE A 245 1.55 1.71 0.25
C PHE A 245 2.18 0.41 -0.27
N ASP A 246 3.33 0.01 0.27
CA ASP A 246 3.95 -1.26 -0.10
C ASP A 246 3.09 -2.45 0.36
N GLN A 247 2.55 -2.37 1.59
CA GLN A 247 1.59 -3.34 2.12
C GLN A 247 0.31 -3.39 1.28
N PHE A 248 -0.22 -2.23 0.89
CA PHE A 248 -1.35 -2.15 -0.03
C PHE A 248 -1.05 -2.86 -1.35
N CYS A 249 0.09 -2.55 -1.99
CA CYS A 249 0.46 -3.12 -3.28
C CYS A 249 0.63 -4.64 -3.19
N GLU A 250 1.30 -5.12 -2.14
CA GLU A 250 1.49 -6.55 -1.91
C GLU A 250 0.16 -7.28 -1.70
N ALA A 251 -0.69 -6.79 -0.79
CA ALA A 251 -2.00 -7.38 -0.54
C ALA A 251 -2.89 -7.34 -1.79
N ALA A 252 -2.87 -6.24 -2.55
CA ALA A 252 -3.61 -6.10 -3.81
C ALA A 252 -3.09 -7.07 -4.88
N LEU A 253 -1.77 -7.24 -5.02
CA LEU A 253 -1.17 -8.17 -5.97
C LEU A 253 -1.49 -9.62 -5.62
N ILE A 254 -1.37 -10.01 -4.35
CA ILE A 254 -1.76 -11.35 -3.88
C ILE A 254 -3.23 -11.59 -4.20
N TYR A 255 -4.11 -10.64 -3.88
CA TYR A 255 -5.53 -10.76 -4.16
C TYR A 255 -5.85 -10.85 -5.66
N LEU A 256 -5.40 -9.88 -6.45
CA LEU A 256 -5.75 -9.77 -7.86
C LEU A 256 -5.19 -10.93 -8.70
N THR A 257 -4.08 -11.53 -8.26
CA THR A 257 -3.49 -12.73 -8.88
C THR A 257 -4.03 -14.04 -8.32
N ASN A 258 -5.00 -13.99 -7.40
CA ASN A 258 -5.58 -15.13 -6.70
C ASN A 258 -4.51 -16.01 -6.01
N GLY A 259 -3.60 -15.36 -5.29
CA GLY A 259 -2.51 -15.99 -4.52
C GLY A 259 -1.29 -16.41 -5.32
N LYS A 260 -1.24 -16.16 -6.64
CA LYS A 260 -0.10 -16.56 -7.49
C LYS A 260 1.11 -15.64 -7.35
N PHE A 261 0.92 -14.41 -6.90
CA PHE A 261 2.01 -13.49 -6.61
C PHE A 261 2.71 -13.91 -5.31
N ASP A 262 3.99 -14.30 -5.44
CA ASP A 262 4.88 -14.51 -4.31
C ASP A 262 5.70 -13.23 -4.06
N PRO A 263 5.47 -12.51 -2.95
CA PRO A 263 6.23 -11.31 -2.62
C PRO A 263 7.71 -11.59 -2.33
N THR A 264 8.09 -12.84 -2.10
CA THR A 264 9.44 -13.23 -1.71
C THR A 264 10.34 -13.67 -2.87
N SER A 265 9.80 -13.87 -4.09
CA SER A 265 10.57 -14.48 -5.18
C SER A 265 10.14 -14.09 -6.61
N PRO A 266 10.91 -13.23 -7.33
CA PRO A 266 11.89 -12.30 -6.79
C PRO A 266 11.18 -11.16 -6.02
N PRO A 267 11.77 -10.66 -4.93
CA PRO A 267 11.18 -9.56 -4.19
C PRO A 267 11.18 -8.28 -5.07
N LEU A 268 10.08 -7.53 -5.04
CA LEU A 268 9.83 -6.41 -5.96
C LEU A 268 9.72 -5.06 -5.24
N SER A 269 10.29 -4.01 -5.84
CA SER A 269 9.74 -2.64 -5.82
C SER A 269 8.50 -2.30 -5.01
N PRO A 270 8.40 -1.28 -4.11
CA PRO A 270 7.14 -0.54 -4.11
C PRO A 270 6.80 -0.06 -5.53
N ALA A 271 7.78 0.51 -6.25
CA ALA A 271 7.65 0.92 -7.64
C ALA A 271 7.35 -0.25 -8.61
N ALA A 272 8.09 -1.37 -8.53
CA ALA A 272 7.81 -2.53 -9.39
C ALA A 272 6.49 -3.25 -9.06
N LYS A 273 6.11 -3.34 -7.78
CA LYS A 273 4.79 -3.84 -7.37
C LYS A 273 3.69 -2.92 -7.91
N ARG A 274 3.85 -1.59 -7.81
CA ARG A 274 2.96 -0.60 -8.42
C ARG A 274 2.83 -0.83 -9.93
N VAL A 275 3.94 -0.94 -10.66
CA VAL A 275 3.90 -1.17 -12.13
C VAL A 275 3.13 -2.45 -12.45
N LYS A 276 3.39 -3.55 -11.74
CA LYS A 276 2.61 -4.79 -11.92
C LYS A 276 1.14 -4.62 -11.59
N LEU A 277 0.82 -3.86 -10.54
CA LEU A 277 -0.54 -3.57 -10.15
C LEU A 277 -1.24 -2.74 -11.24
N ASP A 278 -0.58 -1.69 -11.77
CA ASP A 278 -1.06 -0.88 -12.88
C ASP A 278 -1.36 -1.74 -14.11
N ASP A 279 -0.46 -2.67 -14.47
CA ASP A 279 -0.65 -3.58 -15.60
C ASP A 279 -1.84 -4.52 -15.41
N LEU A 280 -2.02 -5.06 -14.21
CA LEU A 280 -3.21 -5.88 -13.89
C LEU A 280 -4.50 -5.06 -14.00
N LEU A 281 -4.48 -3.82 -13.52
CA LEU A 281 -5.66 -2.94 -13.54
C LEU A 281 -6.02 -2.45 -14.95
N ARG A 282 -5.04 -2.33 -15.86
CA ARG A 282 -5.29 -2.03 -17.28
C ARG A 282 -6.10 -3.14 -17.97
N GLY A 283 -5.83 -4.40 -17.62
CA GLY A 283 -6.46 -5.58 -18.22
C GLY A 283 -7.78 -6.04 -17.56
N ARG A 284 -8.14 -5.48 -16.40
CA ARG A 284 -9.27 -5.94 -15.57
C ARG A 284 -10.28 -4.81 -15.29
N ARG A 285 -11.52 -5.15 -14.94
CA ARG A 285 -12.49 -4.22 -14.34
C ARG A 285 -12.50 -4.41 -12.82
N ALA A 286 -11.55 -3.80 -12.12
CA ALA A 286 -11.46 -3.87 -10.66
C ALA A 286 -11.89 -2.57 -10.00
N LEU A 287 -12.47 -2.66 -8.80
CA LEU A 287 -12.69 -1.53 -7.90
C LEU A 287 -11.71 -1.63 -6.74
N LEU A 288 -10.83 -0.66 -6.62
CA LEU A 288 -9.92 -0.53 -5.48
C LEU A 288 -10.42 0.58 -4.55
N VAL A 289 -10.50 0.29 -3.25
CA VAL A 289 -10.89 1.25 -2.21
C VAL A 289 -9.68 1.57 -1.35
N LEU A 290 -9.30 2.85 -1.29
CA LEU A 290 -8.27 3.40 -0.40
C LEU A 290 -8.94 4.20 0.72
N ASP A 291 -9.12 3.58 1.89
CA ASP A 291 -9.83 4.19 3.02
C ASP A 291 -8.85 4.85 3.98
N GLY A 292 -9.04 6.14 4.29
CA GLY A 292 -8.21 6.89 5.25
C GLY A 292 -6.89 7.41 4.68
N LEU A 293 -6.85 7.82 3.41
CA LEU A 293 -5.62 8.27 2.73
C LEU A 293 -4.91 9.43 3.45
N GLU A 294 -5.58 10.18 4.34
CA GLU A 294 -4.96 11.27 5.08
C GLU A 294 -3.72 10.88 5.91
N VAL A 295 -3.60 9.59 6.27
CA VAL A 295 -2.42 9.05 6.97
C VAL A 295 -1.17 9.17 6.10
N ALA A 296 -1.34 9.07 4.78
CA ALA A 296 -0.27 9.21 3.79
C ALA A 296 -0.23 10.61 3.14
N GLN A 297 -0.88 11.62 3.73
CA GLN A 297 -0.92 13.00 3.20
C GLN A 297 -0.34 14.01 4.18
N ARG A 298 0.15 15.14 3.66
CA ARG A 298 0.62 16.27 4.48
C ARG A 298 -0.56 16.90 5.24
N PRO A 299 -0.58 16.86 6.59
CA PRO A 299 -1.76 17.25 7.37
C PRO A 299 -1.83 18.75 7.68
N ASP A 300 -0.73 19.49 7.54
CA ASP A 300 -0.66 20.90 7.92
C ASP A 300 -1.31 21.80 6.87
N PHE A 301 -2.50 22.33 7.18
CA PHE A 301 -3.25 23.23 6.31
C PHE A 301 -2.57 24.59 6.07
N ARG A 302 -1.60 24.96 6.91
CA ARG A 302 -0.81 26.19 6.74
C ARG A 302 0.37 25.97 5.79
N HIS A 303 0.72 24.72 5.54
CA HIS A 303 1.82 24.36 4.65
C HIS A 303 1.35 24.49 3.17
N PRO A 304 2.15 25.08 2.26
CA PRO A 304 1.77 25.25 0.85
C PRO A 304 1.40 23.94 0.14
N ARG A 305 2.04 22.85 0.56
CA ARG A 305 1.85 21.46 0.10
C ARG A 305 0.75 20.67 0.85
N TYR A 306 -0.21 21.36 1.46
CA TYR A 306 -1.29 20.71 2.21
C TYR A 306 -2.08 19.73 1.34
N GLY A 307 -2.34 18.53 1.87
CA GLY A 307 -3.09 17.49 1.17
C GLY A 307 -2.30 16.76 0.06
N GLU A 308 -1.02 17.08 -0.13
CA GLU A 308 -0.15 16.27 -0.99
C GLU A 308 0.11 14.90 -0.37
N VAL A 309 0.05 13.86 -1.20
CA VAL A 309 0.47 12.50 -0.83
C VAL A 309 1.97 12.51 -0.55
N ILE A 310 2.41 11.98 0.58
CA ILE A 310 3.81 11.97 1.03
C ILE A 310 4.60 10.91 0.24
N ASP A 311 4.05 9.70 0.14
CA ASP A 311 4.69 8.58 -0.57
C ASP A 311 4.69 8.81 -2.08
N ARG A 312 5.89 8.72 -2.68
CA ARG A 312 6.12 9.00 -4.10
C ARG A 312 5.42 8.01 -5.02
N GLU A 313 5.43 6.72 -4.67
CA GLU A 313 4.85 5.68 -5.53
C GLU A 313 3.32 5.62 -5.40
N LEU A 314 2.76 5.88 -4.21
CA LEU A 314 1.33 6.08 -4.02
C LEU A 314 0.82 7.27 -4.82
N ARG A 315 1.57 8.40 -4.81
CA ARG A 315 1.23 9.57 -5.64
C ARG A 315 1.17 9.19 -7.12
N ARG A 316 2.21 8.49 -7.62
CA ARG A 316 2.27 8.02 -9.02
C ARG A 316 1.15 7.04 -9.36
N PHE A 317 0.83 6.13 -8.45
CA PHE A 317 -0.25 5.16 -8.61
C PHE A 317 -1.61 5.85 -8.77
N ILE A 318 -1.94 6.77 -7.86
CA ILE A 318 -3.23 7.48 -7.91
C ILE A 318 -3.31 8.36 -9.16
N GLN A 319 -2.22 9.04 -9.54
CA GLN A 319 -2.16 9.82 -10.79
C GLN A 319 -2.33 8.94 -12.03
N GLY A 320 -1.67 7.77 -12.07
CA GLY A 320 -1.79 6.81 -13.16
C GLY A 320 -3.19 6.19 -13.24
N ALA A 321 -3.84 5.97 -12.10
CA ALA A 321 -5.19 5.42 -12.02
C ALA A 321 -6.24 6.31 -12.71
N CYS A 322 -6.01 7.62 -12.81
CA CYS A 322 -6.87 8.55 -13.54
C CYS A 322 -6.99 8.23 -15.04
N ALA A 323 -6.02 7.51 -15.62
CA ALA A 323 -5.99 7.12 -17.03
C ALA A 323 -6.50 5.69 -17.30
N LEU A 324 -6.94 4.95 -16.27
CA LEU A 324 -7.45 3.59 -16.44
C LEU A 324 -8.73 3.56 -17.26
N GLN A 325 -8.93 2.52 -18.06
CA GLN A 325 -10.13 2.40 -18.90
C GLN A 325 -11.29 1.77 -18.13
N ARG A 326 -11.06 0.61 -17.51
CA ARG A 326 -12.11 -0.23 -16.92
C ARG A 326 -12.10 -0.24 -15.40
N SER A 327 -10.92 -0.25 -14.81
CA SER A 327 -10.77 -0.21 -13.35
C SER A 327 -11.11 1.18 -12.78
N ARG A 328 -11.49 1.21 -11.50
CA ARG A 328 -11.84 2.42 -10.75
C ARG A 328 -11.15 2.42 -9.39
N LEU A 329 -10.81 3.62 -8.92
CA LEU A 329 -10.28 3.88 -7.59
C LEU A 329 -11.27 4.73 -6.80
N LEU A 330 -11.65 4.28 -5.61
CA LEU A 330 -12.48 5.03 -4.67
C LEU A 330 -11.66 5.35 -3.43
N VAL A 331 -11.46 6.63 -3.15
CA VAL A 331 -10.59 7.11 -2.08
C VAL A 331 -11.43 7.78 -1.00
N THR A 332 -11.15 7.54 0.28
CA THR A 332 -11.67 8.36 1.38
C THR A 332 -10.52 9.12 2.04
N THR A 333 -10.74 10.40 2.35
CA THR A 333 -9.71 11.22 3.00
C THR A 333 -10.30 12.38 3.81
N ARG A 334 -9.54 12.94 4.75
CA ARG A 334 -9.87 14.20 5.44
C ARG A 334 -9.55 15.45 4.62
N PHE A 335 -8.59 15.35 3.71
CA PHE A 335 -8.00 16.49 3.02
C PHE A 335 -8.17 16.35 1.51
N PRO A 336 -8.27 17.46 0.76
CA PRO A 336 -8.25 17.37 -0.69
C PRO A 336 -6.96 16.69 -1.17
N ILE A 337 -7.04 15.89 -2.23
CA ILE A 337 -5.87 15.30 -2.88
C ILE A 337 -5.28 16.35 -3.82
N SER A 338 -4.39 17.18 -3.29
CA SER A 338 -3.84 18.32 -4.03
C SER A 338 -3.09 17.88 -5.30
N ASP A 339 -2.54 16.67 -5.32
CA ASP A 339 -1.82 16.07 -6.45
C ASP A 339 -2.69 15.84 -7.71
N LEU A 340 -4.03 15.94 -7.61
CA LEU A 340 -4.96 15.59 -8.68
C LEU A 340 -5.91 16.72 -9.13
N ARG A 341 -5.81 17.93 -8.56
CA ARG A 341 -6.81 19.01 -8.77
C ARG A 341 -7.14 19.32 -10.24
N GLU A 342 -6.18 19.13 -11.14
CA GLU A 342 -6.32 19.43 -12.57
C GLU A 342 -6.15 18.18 -13.46
N VAL A 343 -6.20 16.98 -12.88
CA VAL A 343 -5.98 15.73 -13.61
C VAL A 343 -7.30 15.22 -14.20
N ARG A 344 -7.36 15.02 -15.51
CA ARG A 344 -8.52 14.42 -16.19
C ARG A 344 -8.76 13.01 -15.66
N GLY A 345 -10.03 12.64 -15.42
CA GLY A 345 -10.40 11.35 -14.86
C GLY A 345 -10.41 11.31 -13.33
N PHE A 346 -10.17 12.44 -12.66
CA PHE A 346 -10.37 12.61 -11.22
C PHE A 346 -11.68 13.35 -10.92
N HIS A 347 -12.41 12.91 -9.91
CA HIS A 347 -13.54 13.64 -9.34
C HIS A 347 -13.48 13.63 -7.81
N SER A 348 -13.70 14.80 -7.20
CA SER A 348 -13.78 14.94 -5.76
C SER A 348 -15.23 15.21 -5.32
N LEU A 349 -15.72 14.36 -4.43
CA LEU A 349 -17.02 14.51 -3.79
C LEU A 349 -16.78 15.01 -2.36
N LEU A 350 -17.14 16.27 -2.10
CA LEU A 350 -17.21 16.81 -0.75
C LEU A 350 -18.41 16.19 -0.04
N LEU A 351 -18.16 15.34 0.95
CA LEU A 351 -19.23 14.79 1.76
C LEU A 351 -19.57 15.79 2.87
N GLU A 352 -20.63 16.57 2.64
CA GLU A 352 -21.15 17.54 3.60
C GLU A 352 -21.88 16.84 4.75
N ASP A 353 -22.46 17.61 5.67
CA ASP A 353 -23.34 17.06 6.69
C ASP A 353 -24.59 16.39 6.08
N LEU A 354 -25.32 15.61 6.89
CA LEU A 354 -26.57 15.00 6.44
C LEU A 354 -27.58 16.09 6.03
N ALA A 355 -28.34 15.84 4.96
CA ALA A 355 -29.46 16.70 4.63
C ALA A 355 -30.44 16.76 5.82
N PRO A 356 -31.12 17.90 6.09
CA PRO A 356 -32.00 18.01 7.27
C PRO A 356 -33.10 16.94 7.36
N GLN A 357 -33.60 16.46 6.21
CA GLN A 357 -34.57 15.37 6.15
C GLN A 357 -33.94 14.01 6.47
N ASP A 358 -32.71 13.78 5.99
CA ASP A 358 -31.95 12.57 6.26
C ASP A 358 -31.54 12.51 7.73
N ALA A 359 -31.17 13.63 8.34
CA ALA A 359 -30.86 13.71 9.77
C ALA A 359 -32.08 13.34 10.63
N LEU A 360 -33.29 13.83 10.27
CA LEU A 360 -34.54 13.44 10.92
C LEU A 360 -34.81 11.92 10.78
N GLY A 361 -34.69 11.41 9.56
CA GLY A 361 -34.87 9.99 9.26
C GLY A 361 -33.86 9.11 10.00
N PHE A 362 -32.62 9.56 10.07
CA PHE A 362 -31.53 8.95 10.82
C PHE A 362 -31.87 8.85 12.30
N LEU A 363 -32.18 9.96 12.97
CA LEU A 363 -32.53 9.96 14.41
C LEU A 363 -33.68 9.00 14.72
N ARG A 364 -34.74 8.99 13.88
CA ARG A 364 -35.86 8.06 14.04
C ARG A 364 -35.45 6.60 13.87
N LYS A 365 -34.66 6.28 12.84
CA LYS A 365 -34.13 4.92 12.63
C LYS A 365 -33.19 4.47 13.74
N GLN A 366 -32.50 5.40 14.41
CA GLN A 366 -31.72 5.09 15.61
C GLN A 366 -32.60 4.84 16.85
N GLY A 367 -33.91 5.13 16.80
CA GLY A 367 -34.84 4.92 17.90
C GLY A 367 -35.19 6.17 18.71
N VAL A 368 -34.78 7.37 18.25
CA VAL A 368 -35.13 8.63 18.91
C VAL A 368 -36.60 8.97 18.68
N LYS A 369 -37.32 9.20 19.78
CA LYS A 369 -38.76 9.46 19.87
C LYS A 369 -39.02 10.95 20.09
N GLY A 370 -40.08 11.47 19.48
CA GLY A 370 -40.51 12.86 19.66
C GLY A 370 -41.20 13.44 18.43
N LYS A 371 -41.68 14.69 18.57
CA LYS A 371 -42.35 15.40 17.47
C LYS A 371 -41.33 15.80 16.39
N GLY A 372 -41.70 15.65 15.11
CA GLY A 372 -40.76 15.84 13.99
C GLY A 372 -40.11 17.23 13.91
N TYR A 373 -40.79 18.30 14.37
CA TYR A 373 -40.17 19.63 14.43
C TYR A 373 -39.04 19.71 15.47
N ARG A 374 -39.20 19.05 16.62
CA ARG A 374 -38.17 18.99 17.68
C ARG A 374 -36.93 18.24 17.23
N LEU A 375 -37.11 17.10 16.56
CA LEU A 375 -35.98 16.35 16.01
C LEU A 375 -35.19 17.20 15.00
N ARG A 376 -35.87 17.99 14.17
CA ARG A 376 -35.21 18.92 13.22
C ARG A 376 -34.47 20.05 13.94
N GLU A 377 -35.10 20.65 14.95
CA GLU A 377 -34.51 21.70 15.78
C GLU A 377 -33.21 21.22 16.45
N VAL A 378 -33.26 20.04 17.09
CA VAL A 378 -32.09 19.44 17.76
C VAL A 378 -31.00 19.04 16.77
N ALA A 379 -31.38 18.44 15.64
CA ALA A 379 -30.41 18.07 14.61
C ALA A 379 -29.69 19.30 14.03
N ALA A 380 -30.42 20.41 13.82
CA ALA A 380 -29.83 21.67 13.38
C ALA A 380 -28.89 22.26 14.45
N HIS A 381 -29.28 22.20 15.73
CA HIS A 381 -28.49 22.72 16.84
C HIS A 381 -27.12 22.01 16.97
N TYR A 382 -27.11 20.68 17.00
CA TYR A 382 -25.89 19.86 17.14
C TYR A 382 -25.11 19.69 15.83
N GLY A 383 -25.57 20.30 14.75
CA GLY A 383 -25.05 20.11 13.40
C GLY A 383 -25.55 18.79 12.84
N HIS A 384 -25.82 18.77 11.53
CA HIS A 384 -26.28 17.55 10.86
C HIS A 384 -25.13 16.55 10.63
N HIS A 385 -24.06 16.63 11.42
CA HIS A 385 -22.87 15.80 11.31
C HIS A 385 -23.12 14.37 11.81
N ALA A 386 -22.80 13.39 10.97
CA ALA A 386 -23.18 11.99 11.20
C ALA A 386 -22.68 11.43 12.54
N LEU A 387 -21.39 11.60 12.88
CA LEU A 387 -20.86 11.10 14.17
C LEU A 387 -21.55 11.77 15.37
N THR A 388 -21.79 13.08 15.31
CA THR A 388 -22.41 13.82 16.42
C THR A 388 -23.85 13.36 16.63
N LEU A 389 -24.61 13.22 15.55
CA LEU A 389 -25.97 12.68 15.62
C LEU A 389 -26.01 11.20 16.04
N THR A 390 -25.01 10.41 15.65
CA THR A 390 -24.88 9.00 16.07
C THR A 390 -24.70 8.92 17.58
N VAL A 391 -23.74 9.68 18.12
CA VAL A 391 -23.46 9.71 19.56
C VAL A 391 -24.64 10.30 20.32
N LEU A 392 -25.28 11.36 19.81
CA LEU A 392 -26.47 11.96 20.43
C LEU A 392 -27.67 10.99 20.45
N ALA A 393 -27.93 10.30 19.34
CA ALA A 393 -29.03 9.35 19.28
C ALA A 393 -28.80 8.18 20.23
N ASP A 394 -27.60 7.59 20.26
CA ASP A 394 -27.25 6.53 21.20
C ASP A 394 -27.37 7.02 22.65
N TYR A 395 -26.96 8.26 22.96
CA TYR A 395 -27.12 8.86 24.30
C TYR A 395 -28.59 8.89 24.74
N LEU A 396 -29.47 9.44 23.87
CA LEU A 396 -30.89 9.58 24.17
C LEU A 396 -31.58 8.22 24.28
N VAL A 397 -31.30 7.30 23.36
CA VAL A 397 -31.90 5.95 23.36
C VAL A 397 -31.49 5.17 24.58
N ARG A 398 -30.19 5.18 24.90
CA ARG A 398 -29.62 4.40 25.99
C ARG A 398 -30.07 4.87 27.36
N PHE A 399 -30.10 6.18 27.58
CA PHE A 399 -30.30 6.72 28.93
C PHE A 399 -31.71 7.29 29.17
N TYR A 400 -32.47 7.51 28.09
CA TYR A 400 -33.73 8.24 28.16
C TYR A 400 -34.83 7.65 27.26
N ASP A 401 -34.72 6.38 26.87
CA ASP A 401 -35.68 5.67 26.02
C ASP A 401 -35.99 6.41 24.68
N GLY A 402 -35.00 7.17 24.22
CA GLY A 402 -35.04 7.92 22.98
C GLY A 402 -35.78 9.25 23.06
N ASP A 403 -36.23 9.71 24.23
CA ASP A 403 -36.97 10.98 24.36
C ASP A 403 -36.12 12.20 23.98
N ILE A 404 -36.45 12.84 22.84
CA ILE A 404 -35.74 14.01 22.31
C ILE A 404 -35.72 15.20 23.29
N GLU A 405 -36.72 15.33 24.18
CA GLU A 405 -36.77 16.46 25.11
C GLU A 405 -35.69 16.36 26.20
N GLN A 406 -35.06 15.20 26.40
CA GLN A 406 -33.97 15.05 27.36
C GLN A 406 -32.65 15.66 26.89
N VAL A 407 -32.56 16.15 25.64
CA VAL A 407 -31.42 16.94 25.14
C VAL A 407 -31.12 18.16 26.01
N ARG A 408 -32.14 18.72 26.71
CA ARG A 408 -32.01 19.84 27.65
C ARG A 408 -31.06 19.58 28.84
N ARG A 409 -30.68 18.32 29.06
CA ARG A 409 -29.71 17.92 30.09
C ARG A 409 -28.26 18.10 29.63
N LEU A 410 -28.04 18.23 28.32
CA LEU A 410 -26.74 18.54 27.76
C LEU A 410 -26.48 20.05 27.84
N ALA A 411 -25.21 20.44 27.89
CA ALA A 411 -24.84 21.84 27.88
C ALA A 411 -25.31 22.50 26.57
N TYR A 412 -26.09 23.58 26.70
CA TYR A 412 -26.54 24.39 25.58
C TYR A 412 -25.35 25.14 24.98
N LEU A 413 -25.19 25.05 23.66
CA LEU A 413 -24.14 25.76 22.93
C LEU A 413 -24.74 26.76 21.95
N PRO A 414 -24.10 27.91 21.69
CA PRO A 414 -24.52 28.80 20.60
C PRO A 414 -24.54 28.06 19.25
N ALA A 415 -25.40 28.49 18.33
CA ALA A 415 -25.57 27.80 17.04
C ALA A 415 -24.29 27.79 16.19
N GLU A 416 -23.48 28.84 16.35
CA GLU A 416 -22.19 29.11 15.71
C GLU A 416 -20.99 28.33 16.30
N SER A 417 -21.20 27.56 17.38
CA SER A 417 -20.15 26.71 17.95
C SER A 417 -19.55 25.75 16.93
N ARG A 418 -18.26 25.44 17.09
CA ARG A 418 -17.54 24.52 16.18
C ARG A 418 -18.12 23.10 16.30
N GLN A 419 -18.08 22.33 15.21
CA GLN A 419 -18.63 20.96 15.23
C GLN A 419 -17.97 20.06 16.30
N GLY A 420 -16.69 20.27 16.58
CA GLY A 420 -15.98 19.58 17.66
C GLY A 420 -16.56 19.88 19.04
N GLU A 421 -16.92 21.14 19.31
CA GLU A 421 -17.54 21.56 20.59
C GLU A 421 -18.93 20.94 20.75
N LYS A 422 -19.71 20.85 19.67
CA LYS A 422 -21.02 20.21 19.64
C LYS A 422 -20.92 18.72 20.00
N LEU A 423 -19.97 17.99 19.39
CA LEU A 423 -19.70 16.60 19.76
C LEU A 423 -19.23 16.49 21.21
N GLN A 424 -18.34 17.38 21.67
CA GLN A 424 -17.88 17.40 23.05
C GLN A 424 -19.04 17.60 24.04
N SER A 425 -20.04 18.46 23.75
CA SER A 425 -21.22 18.62 24.61
C SER A 425 -21.98 17.30 24.82
N VAL A 426 -22.15 16.51 23.75
CA VAL A 426 -22.79 15.18 23.86
C VAL A 426 -21.90 14.19 24.63
N LEU A 427 -20.59 14.18 24.35
CA LEU A 427 -19.64 13.34 25.08
C LEU A 427 -19.52 13.72 26.56
N ASN A 428 -19.75 14.98 26.93
CA ASN A 428 -19.88 15.42 28.32
C ASN A 428 -21.12 14.78 28.96
N GLY A 429 -22.24 14.73 28.24
CA GLY A 429 -23.41 13.98 28.67
C GLY A 429 -23.11 12.50 28.91
N TYR A 430 -22.40 11.84 27.99
CA TYR A 430 -21.93 10.47 28.21
C TYR A 430 -21.08 10.36 29.46
N TRP A 431 -20.08 11.23 29.59
CA TRP A 431 -19.18 11.23 30.73
C TRP A 431 -19.97 11.16 32.03
N GLU A 432 -20.95 12.04 32.23
CA GLU A 432 -21.79 12.06 33.43
C GLU A 432 -22.57 10.75 33.67
N MET A 433 -22.98 10.05 32.61
CA MET A 433 -23.76 8.80 32.72
C MET A 433 -22.90 7.53 32.82
N LEU A 434 -21.66 7.58 32.34
CA LEU A 434 -20.73 6.46 32.43
C LEU A 434 -20.34 6.23 33.89
N THR A 435 -20.32 4.97 34.29
CA THR A 435 -19.77 4.55 35.58
C THR A 435 -18.27 4.86 35.67
N GLU A 436 -17.73 4.90 36.89
CA GLU A 436 -16.30 5.10 37.11
C GLU A 436 -15.45 4.04 36.37
N ALA A 437 -15.88 2.78 36.38
CA ALA A 437 -15.21 1.69 35.66
C ALA A 437 -15.23 1.89 34.13
N GLU A 438 -16.34 2.36 33.56
CA GLU A 438 -16.45 2.64 32.12
C GLU A 438 -15.59 3.83 31.71
N ARG A 439 -15.57 4.90 32.53
CA ARG A 439 -14.71 6.07 32.29
C ARG A 439 -13.24 5.66 32.32
N PHE A 440 -12.85 4.87 33.33
CA PHE A 440 -11.49 4.32 33.46
C PHE A 440 -11.09 3.47 32.24
N PHE A 441 -11.99 2.61 31.77
CA PHE A 441 -11.75 1.81 30.56
C PHE A 441 -11.54 2.71 29.33
N MET A 442 -12.43 3.69 29.11
CA MET A 442 -12.36 4.58 27.95
C MET A 442 -11.11 5.45 27.95
N THR A 443 -10.72 6.03 29.10
CA THR A 443 -9.53 6.89 29.18
C THR A 443 -8.25 6.10 28.92
N ARG A 444 -8.13 4.89 29.47
CA ARG A 444 -6.96 4.02 29.23
C ARG A 444 -6.92 3.45 27.81
N LEU A 445 -8.04 3.01 27.25
CA LEU A 445 -8.12 2.58 25.85
C LEU A 445 -7.66 3.69 24.90
N SER A 446 -7.97 4.94 25.25
CA SER A 446 -7.62 6.11 24.46
C SER A 446 -6.13 6.46 24.47
N ALA A 447 -5.37 5.94 25.44
CA ALA A 447 -3.92 6.13 25.56
C ALA A 447 -3.07 5.12 24.76
N PHE A 448 -3.68 4.07 24.21
CA PHE A 448 -3.03 3.20 23.22
C PHE A 448 -2.97 3.89 21.85
N ARG A 449 -1.99 3.56 21.02
CA ARG A 449 -1.93 4.06 19.63
C ARG A 449 -2.93 3.34 18.72
N SER A 450 -2.91 2.01 18.74
CA SER A 450 -3.72 1.12 17.92
C SER A 450 -4.93 0.55 18.68
N GLY A 451 -5.69 -0.34 18.03
CA GLY A 451 -6.67 -1.19 18.70
C GLY A 451 -6.02 -2.18 19.65
N VAL A 452 -6.72 -2.54 20.72
CA VAL A 452 -6.21 -3.47 21.75
C VAL A 452 -6.86 -4.83 21.63
N ASP A 453 -6.14 -5.90 21.98
CA ASP A 453 -6.74 -7.23 22.13
C ASP A 453 -7.17 -7.50 23.58
N GLU A 454 -7.77 -8.66 23.82
CA GLU A 454 -8.32 -9.05 25.13
C GLU A 454 -7.24 -9.21 26.21
N GLN A 455 -5.95 -9.38 25.84
CA GLN A 455 -4.86 -9.49 26.82
C GLN A 455 -4.61 -8.16 27.53
N ALA A 456 -4.89 -7.04 26.86
CA ALA A 456 -4.76 -5.70 27.44
C ALA A 456 -5.87 -5.38 28.44
N PHE A 457 -6.93 -6.19 28.55
CA PHE A 457 -8.04 -5.88 29.44
C PHE A 457 -7.64 -5.75 30.90
N ALA A 458 -6.65 -6.52 31.35
CA ALA A 458 -6.12 -6.44 32.71
C ALA A 458 -5.59 -5.04 33.09
N VAL A 459 -5.09 -4.27 32.12
CA VAL A 459 -4.62 -2.89 32.36
C VAL A 459 -5.68 -1.84 32.05
N LEU A 460 -6.79 -2.22 31.42
CA LEU A 460 -7.90 -1.33 31.08
C LEU A 460 -9.02 -1.30 32.13
N THR A 461 -8.94 -2.13 33.17
CA THR A 461 -9.93 -2.19 34.25
C THR A 461 -9.26 -2.13 35.63
N VAL A 462 -10.04 -1.81 36.66
CA VAL A 462 -9.61 -1.82 38.07
C VAL A 462 -9.82 -3.21 38.71
N GLY A 463 -10.64 -4.08 38.11
CA GLY A 463 -11.00 -5.41 38.62
C GLY A 463 -10.46 -6.59 37.79
N ASP A 464 -10.92 -7.81 38.06
CA ASP A 464 -10.56 -8.97 37.26
C ASP A 464 -11.34 -8.94 35.91
N PRO A 465 -10.66 -8.93 34.74
CA PRO A 465 -11.33 -9.03 33.44
C PRO A 465 -12.16 -10.32 33.25
N SER A 466 -11.91 -11.34 34.07
CA SER A 466 -12.68 -12.59 34.09
C SER A 466 -14.05 -12.44 34.77
N ASP A 467 -14.23 -11.37 35.57
CA ASP A 467 -15.44 -11.10 36.33
C ASP A 467 -16.66 -10.88 35.40
N PRO A 468 -17.81 -11.53 35.65
CA PRO A 468 -19.06 -11.27 34.94
C PRO A 468 -19.44 -9.78 34.88
N THR A 469 -19.10 -9.00 35.90
CA THR A 469 -19.38 -7.55 35.96
C THR A 469 -18.57 -6.77 34.91
N PHE A 470 -17.30 -7.14 34.68
CA PHE A 470 -16.50 -6.57 33.60
C PHE A 470 -17.09 -6.92 32.24
N ARG A 471 -17.49 -8.19 32.03
CA ARG A 471 -18.13 -8.60 30.76
C ARG A 471 -19.44 -7.85 30.51
N ALA A 472 -20.25 -7.63 31.55
CA ALA A 472 -21.47 -6.84 31.45
C ALA A 472 -21.15 -5.37 31.11
N MET A 473 -20.14 -4.78 31.75
CA MET A 473 -19.66 -3.43 31.44
C MET A 473 -19.17 -3.31 29.99
N LEU A 474 -18.31 -4.23 29.54
CA LEU A 474 -17.79 -4.28 28.17
C LEU A 474 -18.93 -4.45 27.16
N SER A 475 -19.92 -5.31 27.45
CA SER A 475 -21.12 -5.44 26.61
C SER A 475 -21.85 -4.11 26.48
N ARG A 476 -22.07 -3.38 27.58
CA ARG A 476 -22.72 -2.06 27.54
C ARG A 476 -21.92 -1.06 26.69
N LEU A 477 -20.60 -1.07 26.78
CA LEU A 477 -19.72 -0.21 25.98
C LEU A 477 -19.72 -0.60 24.49
N LEU A 478 -19.70 -1.90 24.17
CA LEU A 478 -19.80 -2.40 22.79
C LEU A 478 -21.18 -2.16 22.16
N ASP A 479 -22.22 -2.16 22.98
CA ASP A 479 -23.56 -1.77 22.55
C ASP A 479 -23.66 -0.26 22.29
N SER A 480 -22.69 0.54 22.75
CA SER A 480 -22.64 1.99 22.56
C SER A 480 -21.94 2.40 21.26
N SER A 481 -22.05 3.68 20.93
CA SER A 481 -21.35 4.31 19.81
C SER A 481 -19.89 4.66 20.09
N LEU A 482 -19.38 4.39 21.31
CA LEU A 482 -18.04 4.81 21.75
C LEU A 482 -16.91 3.85 21.34
N ILE A 483 -17.17 2.53 21.42
CA ILE A 483 -16.20 1.47 21.11
C ILE A 483 -16.80 0.51 20.10
N LYS A 484 -15.97 -0.08 19.25
CA LYS A 484 -16.34 -1.16 18.35
C LYS A 484 -15.37 -2.33 18.47
N LYS A 485 -15.85 -3.53 18.11
CA LYS A 485 -15.08 -4.75 18.03
C LYS A 485 -14.92 -5.18 16.57
N GLU A 486 -13.70 -5.49 16.16
CA GLU A 486 -13.39 -6.11 14.88
C GLU A 486 -13.06 -7.60 15.07
N GLU A 487 -13.61 -8.49 14.22
CA GLU A 487 -13.50 -9.95 14.40
C GLU A 487 -12.88 -10.70 13.20
N ARG A 488 -12.53 -10.05 12.09
CA ARG A 488 -12.14 -10.75 10.84
C ARG A 488 -10.73 -11.36 10.85
N HIS A 489 -9.73 -10.65 11.38
CA HIS A 489 -8.32 -11.11 11.36
C HIS A 489 -7.75 -11.32 12.76
N LYS A 490 -8.02 -10.39 13.68
CA LYS A 490 -7.72 -10.49 15.11
C LYS A 490 -8.85 -9.81 15.87
N LYS A 491 -9.21 -10.33 17.05
CA LYS A 491 -10.21 -9.69 17.91
C LYS A 491 -9.59 -8.43 18.53
N VAL A 492 -9.92 -7.27 17.95
CA VAL A 492 -9.40 -5.97 18.40
C VAL A 492 -10.54 -5.01 18.74
N TYR A 493 -10.31 -4.19 19.75
CA TYR A 493 -11.25 -3.21 20.28
C TYR A 493 -10.73 -1.81 19.95
N ILE A 494 -11.54 -1.04 19.23
CA ILE A 494 -11.16 0.26 18.67
C ILE A 494 -12.19 1.33 19.04
N ALA A 495 -11.72 2.56 19.22
CA ALA A 495 -12.55 3.74 19.36
C ALA A 495 -12.21 4.75 18.25
N HIS A 496 -13.20 5.54 17.82
CA HIS A 496 -12.97 6.55 16.79
C HIS A 496 -11.92 7.57 17.28
N PRO A 497 -10.97 8.05 16.44
CA PRO A 497 -9.88 8.93 16.88
C PRO A 497 -10.34 10.16 17.66
N VAL A 498 -11.43 10.82 17.23
CA VAL A 498 -11.99 11.99 17.94
C VAL A 498 -12.54 11.61 19.33
N ILE A 499 -13.08 10.40 19.49
CA ILE A 499 -13.55 9.88 20.78
C ILE A 499 -12.33 9.58 21.66
N LYS A 500 -11.28 8.94 21.12
CA LYS A 500 -10.02 8.73 21.84
C LYS A 500 -9.44 10.05 22.35
N THR A 501 -9.34 11.07 21.48
CA THR A 501 -8.85 12.40 21.88
C THR A 501 -9.68 12.99 23.00
N TYR A 502 -11.02 12.92 22.93
CA TYR A 502 -11.88 13.43 24.01
C TYR A 502 -11.60 12.75 25.37
N PHE A 503 -11.61 11.42 25.43
CA PHE A 503 -11.40 10.69 26.68
C PHE A 503 -9.97 10.81 27.20
N TYR A 504 -8.99 10.82 26.30
CA TYR A 504 -7.60 11.10 26.65
C TYR A 504 -7.44 12.52 27.22
N ASP A 505 -8.14 13.50 26.63
CA ASP A 505 -8.02 14.89 27.05
C ASP A 505 -8.67 15.20 28.40
N ARG A 506 -9.63 14.36 28.83
CA ARG A 506 -10.24 14.43 30.16
C ARG A 506 -9.29 14.14 31.30
N MET A 507 -8.24 13.36 31.04
CA MET A 507 -7.26 13.05 32.06
C MET A 507 -6.40 14.28 32.37
N GLY A 508 -6.22 14.57 33.66
CA GLY A 508 -5.25 15.57 34.11
C GLY A 508 -3.81 15.14 33.77
N GLN A 509 -2.83 16.07 33.82
CA GLN A 509 -1.45 15.72 33.46
C GLN A 509 -0.88 14.55 34.29
N GLU A 510 -1.19 14.52 35.60
CA GLU A 510 -0.74 13.43 36.47
C GLU A 510 -1.49 12.12 36.19
N GLU A 511 -2.79 12.17 35.91
CA GLU A 511 -3.58 10.98 35.56
C GLU A 511 -3.11 10.37 34.23
N ARG A 512 -2.80 11.20 33.23
CA ARG A 512 -2.17 10.73 31.97
C ARG A 512 -0.85 10.04 32.25
N ARG A 513 -0.01 10.65 33.09
CA ARG A 513 1.27 10.06 33.49
C ARG A 513 1.08 8.71 34.18
N GLN A 514 0.16 8.59 35.14
CA GLN A 514 -0.14 7.34 35.83
C GLN A 514 -0.73 6.27 34.90
N THR A 515 -1.55 6.69 33.94
CA THR A 515 -2.07 5.79 32.89
C THR A 515 -0.92 5.24 32.05
N HIS A 516 -0.04 6.12 31.54
CA HIS A 516 1.13 5.69 30.79
C HIS A 516 2.08 4.81 31.60
N LEU A 517 2.24 5.05 32.91
CA LEU A 517 3.01 4.16 33.80
C LEU A 517 2.41 2.75 33.87
N ALA A 518 1.11 2.63 34.05
CA ALA A 518 0.44 1.33 34.08
C ALA A 518 0.51 0.61 32.73
N LEU A 519 0.32 1.34 31.62
CA LEU A 519 0.45 0.78 30.27
C LEU A 519 1.90 0.38 29.95
N ARG A 520 2.88 1.15 30.42
CA ARG A 520 4.30 0.81 30.36
C ARG A 520 4.56 -0.51 31.08
N ASP A 521 4.04 -0.71 32.29
CA ASP A 521 4.26 -1.95 33.06
C ASP A 521 3.65 -3.17 32.35
N TYR A 522 2.45 -3.01 31.80
CA TYR A 522 1.81 -4.04 30.97
C TYR A 522 2.64 -4.37 29.73
N THR A 523 3.02 -3.34 28.96
CA THR A 523 3.76 -3.53 27.69
C THR A 523 5.18 -4.04 27.91
N ALA A 524 5.83 -3.71 29.02
CA ALA A 524 7.14 -4.24 29.39
C ALA A 524 7.13 -5.76 29.63
N GLY A 525 5.96 -6.33 29.95
CA GLY A 525 5.75 -7.76 30.14
C GLY A 525 5.40 -8.54 28.86
N LEU A 526 5.14 -7.85 27.75
CA LEU A 526 4.85 -8.51 26.47
C LEU A 526 6.11 -9.17 25.92
N PRO A 527 5.99 -10.38 25.33
CA PRO A 527 7.14 -11.10 24.81
C PRO A 527 7.72 -10.38 23.60
N VAL A 528 9.05 -10.23 23.59
CA VAL A 528 9.83 -9.76 22.44
C VAL A 528 10.81 -10.86 22.08
N PRO A 529 10.82 -11.37 20.84
CA PRO A 529 11.78 -12.38 20.42
C PRO A 529 13.23 -11.89 20.61
N ASP A 530 14.12 -12.77 21.06
CA ASP A 530 15.55 -12.45 21.21
C ASP A 530 16.22 -12.10 19.86
N GLU A 531 15.74 -12.71 18.78
CA GLU A 531 16.16 -12.46 17.39
C GLU A 531 14.94 -12.12 16.52
N PRO A 532 14.49 -10.85 16.51
CA PRO A 532 13.34 -10.43 15.70
C PRO A 532 13.59 -10.72 14.23
N GLN A 533 12.56 -11.19 13.52
CA GLN A 533 12.60 -11.52 12.09
C GLN A 533 11.76 -10.56 11.24
N THR A 534 10.76 -9.94 11.84
CA THR A 534 9.81 -9.04 11.21
C THR A 534 9.66 -7.76 12.04
N ILE A 535 9.13 -6.70 11.45
CA ILE A 535 8.93 -5.45 12.20
C ILE A 535 7.83 -5.60 13.26
N GLU A 536 6.90 -6.54 13.02
CA GLU A 536 5.85 -6.96 13.94
C GLU A 536 6.43 -7.51 15.25
N ASP A 537 7.56 -8.21 15.20
CA ASP A 537 8.25 -8.71 16.40
C ASP A 537 8.73 -7.57 17.32
N LEU A 538 8.81 -6.34 16.80
CA LEU A 538 9.22 -5.13 17.54
C LEU A 538 8.02 -4.28 18.01
N GLU A 539 6.78 -4.59 17.61
CA GLU A 539 5.58 -3.83 18.02
C GLU A 539 5.48 -3.62 19.54
N PRO A 540 5.75 -4.62 20.40
CA PRO A 540 5.72 -4.41 21.85
C PRO A 540 6.73 -3.36 22.32
N LEU A 541 7.90 -3.25 21.67
CA LEU A 541 8.91 -2.24 22.01
C LEU A 541 8.50 -0.85 21.53
N PHE A 542 7.83 -0.71 20.37
CA PHE A 542 7.28 0.57 19.94
C PHE A 542 6.21 1.08 20.87
N GLU A 543 5.29 0.21 21.29
CA GLU A 543 4.26 0.58 22.24
C GLU A 543 4.89 0.93 23.59
N LEU A 544 5.81 0.11 24.11
CA LEU A 544 6.54 0.41 25.35
C LEU A 544 7.28 1.75 25.28
N PHE A 545 7.96 2.04 24.16
CA PHE A 545 8.64 3.32 23.94
C PHE A 545 7.65 4.50 23.99
N HIS A 546 6.49 4.36 23.32
CA HIS A 546 5.44 5.37 23.35
C HIS A 546 4.89 5.60 24.76
N GLN A 547 4.65 4.52 25.52
CA GLN A 547 4.18 4.60 26.89
C GLN A 547 5.23 5.26 27.81
N CYS A 548 6.53 4.98 27.64
CA CYS A 548 7.60 5.68 28.36
C CYS A 548 7.62 7.19 28.07
N LEU A 549 7.45 7.60 26.80
CA LEU A 549 7.36 9.03 26.46
C LEU A 549 6.15 9.70 27.10
N GLY A 550 4.98 9.06 27.04
CA GLY A 550 3.76 9.55 27.68
C GLY A 550 3.89 9.69 29.21
N ALA A 551 4.62 8.77 29.84
CA ALA A 551 4.96 8.82 31.26
C ALA A 551 6.11 9.80 31.61
N ARG A 552 6.71 10.45 30.60
CA ARG A 552 7.91 11.31 30.70
C ARG A 552 9.14 10.59 31.28
N LEU A 553 9.22 9.28 31.07
CA LEU A 553 10.35 8.45 31.44
C LEU A 553 11.38 8.41 30.30
N TYR A 554 11.95 9.56 29.96
CA TYR A 554 12.83 9.68 28.79
C TYR A 554 14.10 8.83 28.87
N ASN A 555 14.68 8.66 30.06
CA ASN A 555 15.82 7.76 30.25
C ASN A 555 15.46 6.31 29.91
N GLU A 556 14.28 5.86 30.35
CA GLU A 556 13.81 4.53 30.03
C GLU A 556 13.43 4.40 28.55
N ALA A 557 12.78 5.41 27.96
CA ALA A 557 12.51 5.42 26.52
C ALA A 557 13.81 5.26 25.71
N PHE A 558 14.88 5.95 26.12
CA PHE A 558 16.21 5.78 25.52
C PHE A 558 16.79 4.36 25.73
N GLU A 559 16.57 3.75 26.89
CA GLU A 559 16.98 2.35 27.15
C GLU A 559 16.17 1.36 26.30
N VAL A 560 14.85 1.53 26.20
CA VAL A 560 13.95 0.74 25.35
C VAL A 560 14.35 0.86 23.89
N TYR A 561 14.72 2.06 23.44
CA TYR A 561 15.23 2.28 22.08
C TYR A 561 16.46 1.41 21.77
N GLY A 562 17.34 1.17 22.76
CA GLY A 562 18.47 0.24 22.63
C GLY A 562 18.16 -1.22 22.99
N ARG A 563 17.01 -1.51 23.63
CA ARG A 563 16.60 -2.85 24.06
C ARG A 563 16.26 -3.71 22.84
N GLY A 564 16.58 -5.00 22.90
CA GLY A 564 16.33 -5.93 21.79
C GLY A 564 17.05 -5.55 20.49
N LYS A 565 18.06 -4.65 20.56
CA LYS A 565 18.74 -4.06 19.40
C LYS A 565 17.78 -3.33 18.45
N MET A 566 16.65 -2.81 18.92
CA MET A 566 15.64 -2.16 18.07
C MET A 566 16.24 -1.05 17.21
N ASP A 567 17.06 -0.16 17.79
CA ASP A 567 17.80 0.88 17.09
C ASP A 567 18.61 0.36 15.88
N ILE A 568 19.39 -0.69 16.12
CA ILE A 568 20.28 -1.29 15.13
C ILE A 568 19.50 -2.09 14.10
N THR A 569 18.48 -2.84 14.53
CA THR A 569 17.62 -3.66 13.65
C THR A 569 16.90 -2.80 12.63
N LEU A 570 16.29 -1.68 13.06
CA LEU A 570 15.62 -0.75 12.14
C LEU A 570 16.58 -0.14 11.13
N LEU A 571 17.77 0.25 11.58
CA LEU A 571 18.81 0.75 10.67
C LEU A 571 19.23 -0.32 9.66
N TYR A 572 19.41 -1.57 10.10
CA TYR A 572 19.91 -2.65 9.26
C TYR A 572 18.89 -3.10 8.21
N TRP A 573 17.62 -3.17 8.61
CA TRP A 573 16.51 -3.51 7.73
C TRP A 573 16.01 -2.33 6.89
N GLY A 574 16.65 -1.15 7.01
CA GLY A 574 16.33 0.01 6.17
C GLY A 574 15.04 0.73 6.54
N HIS A 575 14.55 0.59 7.78
CA HIS A 575 13.41 1.33 8.31
C HIS A 575 13.85 2.67 8.93
N TYR A 576 14.49 3.52 8.13
CA TYR A 576 15.13 4.74 8.62
C TYR A 576 14.13 5.77 9.15
N ASP A 577 13.00 5.92 8.49
CA ASP A 577 12.02 6.91 8.91
C ASP A 577 11.26 6.48 10.17
N ALA A 578 10.86 5.22 10.29
CA ALA A 578 10.36 4.65 11.56
C ALA A 578 11.36 4.87 12.71
N ASN A 579 12.66 4.68 12.44
CA ASN A 579 13.71 4.96 13.40
C ASN A 579 13.78 6.47 13.77
N ARG A 580 13.66 7.35 12.77
CA ARG A 580 13.62 8.81 12.97
C ARG A 580 12.46 9.23 13.85
N GLN A 581 11.27 8.63 13.67
CA GLN A 581 10.09 8.90 14.49
C GLN A 581 10.28 8.55 15.98
N LEU A 582 11.18 7.62 16.31
CA LEU A 582 11.54 7.28 17.69
C LEU A 582 12.58 8.24 18.26
N VAL A 583 13.55 8.64 17.45
CA VAL A 583 14.68 9.48 17.90
C VAL A 583 14.28 10.95 18.05
N GLU A 584 13.44 11.48 17.15
CA GLU A 584 13.12 12.91 17.12
C GLU A 584 12.41 13.43 18.38
N PRO A 585 11.45 12.71 18.99
CA PRO A 585 10.84 13.13 20.25
C PRO A 585 11.85 13.23 21.40
N LEU A 586 12.82 12.31 21.46
CA LEU A 586 13.88 12.33 22.47
C LEU A 586 14.82 13.52 22.29
N ILE A 587 15.18 13.83 21.04
CA ILE A 587 16.01 15.00 20.72
C ILE A 587 15.27 16.29 21.09
N THR A 588 14.04 16.43 20.63
CA THR A 588 13.18 17.57 20.95
C THR A 588 13.08 17.78 22.46
N ALA A 589 12.98 16.69 23.23
CA ALA A 589 12.84 16.75 24.69
C ALA A 589 14.02 17.46 25.38
N PHE A 590 15.26 17.29 24.90
CA PHE A 590 16.45 17.92 25.48
C PHE A 590 16.94 19.18 24.73
N GLU A 591 16.52 19.42 23.49
CA GLU A 591 16.91 20.62 22.71
C GLU A 591 15.98 21.83 22.95
N GLN A 592 14.73 21.59 23.33
CA GLN A 592 13.80 22.69 23.65
C GLN A 592 14.29 23.54 24.83
N THR A 593 13.85 24.80 24.88
CA THR A 593 14.26 25.76 25.91
C THR A 593 13.05 26.23 26.74
N PRO A 594 12.99 25.93 28.06
CA PRO A 594 13.91 25.08 28.82
C PRO A 594 13.76 23.59 28.49
N PRO A 595 14.79 22.74 28.68
CA PRO A 595 14.72 21.32 28.36
C PRO A 595 13.75 20.59 29.31
N VAL A 596 12.96 19.67 28.76
CA VAL A 596 12.02 18.82 29.54
C VAL A 596 12.69 17.51 29.93
N TRP A 597 13.78 17.14 29.25
CA TRP A 597 14.65 16.02 29.63
C TRP A 597 16.09 16.49 29.78
N ASP A 598 16.65 16.34 30.99
CA ASP A 598 18.08 16.53 31.21
C ASP A 598 18.85 15.26 30.83
N ALA A 599 18.98 15.03 29.51
CA ALA A 599 19.70 13.90 28.97
C ALA A 599 21.20 13.99 29.35
N ALA A 600 21.78 12.88 29.78
CA ALA A 600 23.22 12.81 30.02
C ALA A 600 24.02 13.04 28.71
N PRO A 601 25.25 13.58 28.77
CA PRO A 601 26.02 13.90 27.56
C PRO A 601 26.14 12.74 26.56
N HIS A 602 26.37 11.52 27.06
CA HIS A 602 26.47 10.33 26.21
C HIS A 602 25.16 9.96 25.50
N GLN A 603 23.99 10.26 26.09
CA GLN A 603 22.68 10.03 25.48
C GLN A 603 22.45 11.04 24.34
N ARG A 604 22.72 12.34 24.59
CA ARG A 604 22.63 13.40 23.58
C ARG A 604 23.51 13.09 22.36
N ILE A 605 24.78 12.76 22.62
CA ILE A 605 25.75 12.42 21.57
C ILE A 605 25.28 11.21 20.76
N ARG A 606 24.80 10.14 21.40
CA ARG A 606 24.30 8.95 20.68
C ARG A 606 23.09 9.30 19.82
N LEU A 607 22.12 10.05 20.34
CA LEU A 607 20.92 10.43 19.60
C LEU A 607 21.26 11.34 18.41
N TRP A 608 22.17 12.31 18.57
CA TRP A 608 22.65 13.12 17.45
C TRP A 608 23.37 12.31 16.37
N TYR A 609 24.21 11.33 16.74
CA TYR A 609 24.85 10.46 15.76
C TYR A 609 23.88 9.55 15.01
N VAL A 610 22.85 9.03 15.69
CA VAL A 610 21.81 8.26 15.01
C VAL A 610 21.01 9.18 14.08
N SER A 611 20.53 10.33 14.59
CA SER A 611 19.80 11.31 13.80
C SER A 611 20.59 11.70 12.55
N ALA A 612 21.87 12.03 12.69
CA ALA A 612 22.71 12.38 11.55
C ALA A 612 22.83 11.26 10.51
N GLN A 613 22.92 9.98 10.91
CA GLN A 613 22.89 8.87 9.96
C GLN A 613 21.57 8.78 9.21
N LEU A 614 20.44 8.90 9.93
CA LEU A 614 19.11 8.84 9.31
C LEU A 614 18.93 9.99 8.31
N HIS A 615 19.38 11.19 8.67
CA HIS A 615 19.44 12.36 7.77
C HIS A 615 20.30 12.08 6.54
N ALA A 616 21.50 11.53 6.71
CA ALA A 616 22.38 11.18 5.60
C ALA A 616 21.75 10.16 4.65
N ARG A 617 21.08 9.11 5.17
CA ARG A 617 20.39 8.12 4.34
C ARG A 617 19.21 8.74 3.58
N SER A 618 18.46 9.64 4.20
CA SER A 618 17.34 10.37 3.57
C SER A 618 17.76 11.51 2.61
N GLY A 619 19.06 11.72 2.38
CA GLY A 619 19.56 12.76 1.48
C GLY A 619 19.80 14.13 2.12
N GLN A 620 19.48 14.32 3.40
CA GLN A 620 19.68 15.57 4.15
C GLN A 620 21.14 15.71 4.63
N THR A 621 22.08 15.69 3.69
CA THR A 621 23.53 15.59 3.95
C THR A 621 24.10 16.78 4.72
N GLU A 622 23.69 18.01 4.40
CA GLU A 622 24.13 19.20 5.12
C GLU A 622 23.71 19.16 6.60
N GLN A 623 22.46 18.76 6.86
CA GLN A 623 21.95 18.63 8.22
C GLN A 623 22.66 17.50 8.97
N ALA A 624 22.97 16.39 8.29
CA ALA A 624 23.78 15.31 8.84
C ALA A 624 25.18 15.77 9.23
N ILE A 625 25.90 16.47 8.34
CA ILE A 625 27.24 17.00 8.59
C ILE A 625 27.21 18.00 9.77
N HIS A 626 26.24 18.91 9.78
CA HIS A 626 26.07 19.88 10.85
C HIS A 626 25.88 19.19 12.21
N ARG A 627 24.95 18.23 12.29
CA ARG A 627 24.70 17.46 13.52
C ARG A 627 25.93 16.64 13.96
N LEU A 628 26.66 16.03 13.02
CA LEU A 628 27.89 15.28 13.33
C LEU A 628 28.97 16.18 13.92
N LYS A 629 29.21 17.35 13.31
CA LYS A 629 30.18 18.33 13.82
C LYS A 629 29.80 18.81 15.22
N ALA A 630 28.52 19.15 15.44
CA ALA A 630 28.03 19.55 16.76
C ALA A 630 28.21 18.45 17.81
N ALA A 631 27.88 17.20 17.47
CA ALA A 631 28.01 16.07 18.38
C ALA A 631 29.48 15.69 18.67
N ILE A 632 30.38 15.83 17.69
CA ILE A 632 31.83 15.66 17.88
C ILE A 632 32.36 16.73 18.84
N ALA A 633 32.02 18.00 18.62
CA ALA A 633 32.43 19.10 19.49
C ALA A 633 31.92 18.89 20.93
N ALA A 634 30.63 18.59 21.09
CA ALA A 634 30.04 18.30 22.40
C ALA A 634 30.70 17.10 23.10
N HIS A 635 31.13 16.09 22.35
CA HIS A 635 31.89 14.97 22.91
C HIS A 635 33.28 15.40 23.37
N GLN A 636 34.00 16.22 22.60
CA GLN A 636 35.34 16.71 22.96
C GLN A 636 35.31 17.54 24.25
N ASP A 637 34.24 18.30 24.48
CA ASP A 637 34.06 19.12 25.70
C ASP A 637 33.60 18.30 26.92
N SER A 638 33.09 17.09 26.73
CA SER A 638 32.48 16.28 27.78
C SER A 638 33.49 15.36 28.50
N LYS A 639 33.78 15.67 29.77
CA LYS A 639 34.59 14.80 30.64
C LYS A 639 33.85 13.47 30.92
N GLY A 640 34.49 12.34 30.62
CA GLY A 640 33.99 11.00 30.95
C GLY A 640 33.28 10.25 29.82
N THR A 641 33.18 10.83 28.62
CA THR A 641 32.68 10.13 27.44
C THR A 641 33.72 9.17 26.87
N LYS A 642 33.27 8.00 26.40
CA LYS A 642 34.16 6.94 25.87
C LYS A 642 34.73 7.36 24.52
N LYS A 643 36.05 7.35 24.36
CA LYS A 643 36.76 7.67 23.10
C LYS A 643 36.27 6.85 21.89
N GLU A 644 35.72 5.66 22.11
CA GLU A 644 35.07 4.84 21.09
C GLU A 644 33.84 5.51 20.45
N THR A 645 33.14 6.32 21.22
CA THR A 645 31.97 7.09 20.75
C THR A 645 32.43 8.22 19.84
N LEU A 646 33.50 8.94 20.21
CA LEU A 646 34.15 9.94 19.36
C LEU A 646 34.67 9.34 18.04
N SER A 647 35.30 8.16 18.10
CA SER A 647 35.72 7.38 16.93
C SER A 647 34.54 7.08 15.99
N THR A 648 33.37 6.77 16.55
CA THR A 648 32.13 6.56 15.79
C THR A 648 31.64 7.84 15.11
N GLY A 649 31.73 8.99 15.76
CA GLY A 649 31.40 10.30 15.18
C GLY A 649 32.25 10.63 13.95
N TRP A 650 33.58 10.52 14.09
CA TRP A 650 34.52 10.76 12.98
C TRP A 650 34.32 9.78 11.82
N ARG A 651 33.99 8.53 12.12
CA ARG A 651 33.62 7.56 11.09
C ARG A 651 32.43 8.04 10.26
N TYR A 652 31.32 8.43 10.90
CA TYR A 652 30.12 8.88 10.19
C TYR A 652 30.37 10.16 9.40
N LEU A 653 31.10 11.11 9.98
CA LEU A 653 31.45 12.35 9.28
C LEU A 653 32.26 12.04 8.02
N THR A 654 33.27 11.19 8.13
CA THR A 654 34.09 10.77 6.98
C THR A 654 33.24 10.08 5.91
N GLU A 655 32.36 9.14 6.30
CA GLU A 655 31.47 8.42 5.36
C GLU A 655 30.58 9.39 4.58
N VAL A 656 29.93 10.34 5.25
CA VAL A 656 29.03 11.32 4.61
C VAL A 656 29.83 12.27 3.71
N LEU A 657 31.02 12.72 4.13
CA LEU A 657 31.86 13.60 3.31
C LEU A 657 32.30 12.91 2.00
N ILE A 658 32.68 11.63 2.06
CA ILE A 658 32.97 10.84 0.85
C ILE A 658 31.75 10.77 -0.05
N GLN A 659 30.58 10.44 0.50
CA GLN A 659 29.32 10.34 -0.26
C GLN A 659 28.91 11.67 -0.92
N CYS A 660 29.18 12.81 -0.28
CA CYS A 660 28.89 14.14 -0.84
C CYS A 660 29.93 14.60 -1.88
N GLY A 661 31.02 13.85 -2.07
CA GLY A 661 32.15 14.22 -2.91
C GLY A 661 33.09 15.25 -2.30
N ASP A 662 32.99 15.56 -1.00
CA ASP A 662 33.97 16.42 -0.31
C ASP A 662 35.16 15.57 0.15
N LEU A 663 35.98 15.14 -0.81
CA LEU A 663 37.13 14.25 -0.55
C LEU A 663 38.23 14.95 0.27
N ASN A 664 38.36 16.28 0.16
CA ASN A 664 39.30 17.06 0.96
C ASN A 664 38.85 17.14 2.43
N GLY A 665 37.57 17.42 2.67
CA GLY A 665 36.96 17.32 3.99
C GLY A 665 37.08 15.91 4.58
N ALA A 666 36.86 14.87 3.76
CA ALA A 666 37.03 13.49 4.18
C ALA A 666 38.47 13.18 4.61
N ARG A 667 39.49 13.65 3.88
CA ARG A 667 40.90 13.51 4.26
C ARG A 667 41.22 14.22 5.58
N ALA A 668 40.71 15.44 5.78
CA ALA A 668 40.88 16.16 7.04
C ALA A 668 40.22 15.40 8.21
N SER A 669 39.00 14.91 8.00
CA SER A 669 38.27 14.07 8.96
C SER A 669 39.01 12.76 9.28
N LEU A 670 39.64 12.12 8.28
CA LEU A 670 40.46 10.91 8.48
C LEU A 670 41.70 11.18 9.35
N THR A 671 42.33 12.35 9.23
CA THR A 671 43.47 12.73 10.09
C THR A 671 43.05 12.79 11.56
N GLU A 672 41.93 13.45 11.84
CA GLU A 672 41.36 13.51 13.20
C GLU A 672 40.92 12.13 13.69
N PHE A 673 40.30 11.34 12.81
CA PHE A 673 39.90 9.97 13.11
C PHE A 673 41.11 9.12 13.50
N HIS A 674 42.22 9.25 12.77
CA HIS A 674 43.46 8.53 13.06
C HIS A 674 44.00 8.87 14.45
N ALA A 675 44.04 10.16 14.80
CA ALA A 675 44.51 10.63 16.10
C ALA A 675 43.68 10.02 17.25
N VAL A 676 42.36 9.92 17.09
CA VAL A 676 41.47 9.27 18.07
C VAL A 676 41.74 7.77 18.17
N GLU A 677 41.95 7.08 17.05
CA GLU A 677 42.26 5.64 17.02
C GLU A 677 43.62 5.31 17.66
N GLU A 678 44.65 6.12 17.42
CA GLU A 678 45.95 5.99 18.09
C GLU A 678 45.82 6.22 19.60
N ALA A 679 45.02 7.21 20.00
CA ALA A 679 44.78 7.51 21.41
C ALA A 679 43.97 6.42 22.16
N LEU A 680 43.32 5.51 21.43
CA LEU A 680 42.65 4.33 21.98
C LEU A 680 43.62 3.16 22.25
N LYS A 681 44.90 3.28 21.87
CA LYS A 681 45.97 2.27 22.10
C LYS A 681 45.58 0.86 21.66
N ARG A 682 44.80 0.74 20.58
CA ARG A 682 44.37 -0.57 20.06
C ARG A 682 45.59 -1.29 19.47
N ARG A 683 45.75 -2.59 19.78
CA ARG A 683 46.86 -3.42 19.25
C ARG A 683 46.88 -3.51 17.72
N ARG A 684 45.75 -3.25 17.06
CA ARG A 684 45.61 -3.18 15.60
C ARG A 684 44.76 -1.97 15.23
N LYS A 685 45.06 -1.36 14.08
CA LYS A 685 44.23 -0.29 13.50
C LYS A 685 42.80 -0.81 13.32
N SER A 686 41.83 0.05 13.56
CA SER A 686 40.41 -0.28 13.38
C SER A 686 40.12 -0.54 11.90
N ASP A 687 39.37 -1.61 11.63
CA ASP A 687 38.79 -1.93 10.32
C ASP A 687 38.03 -0.73 9.73
N LEU A 688 37.38 0.06 10.58
CA LEU A 688 36.62 1.25 10.19
C LEU A 688 37.52 2.34 9.60
N PHE A 689 38.66 2.59 10.25
CA PHE A 689 39.61 3.60 9.80
C PHE A 689 40.27 3.15 8.50
N MET A 690 40.82 1.93 8.46
CA MET A 690 41.46 1.39 7.26
C MET A 690 40.49 1.34 6.09
N GLY A 691 39.26 0.86 6.30
CA GLY A 691 38.28 0.75 5.22
C GLY A 691 37.86 2.10 4.64
N LEU A 692 37.65 3.12 5.48
CA LEU A 692 37.33 4.48 5.01
C LEU A 692 38.53 5.19 4.36
N SER A 693 39.75 4.98 4.87
CA SER A 693 40.96 5.44 4.20
C SER A 693 41.09 4.81 2.82
N GLY A 694 40.85 3.50 2.72
CA GLY A 694 40.88 2.77 1.46
C GLY A 694 39.80 3.24 0.48
N TRP A 695 38.58 3.52 0.96
CA TRP A 695 37.52 4.09 0.13
C TRP A 695 37.92 5.50 -0.36
N CYS A 696 38.39 6.39 0.52
CA CYS A 696 38.84 7.72 0.11
C CYS A 696 40.00 7.66 -0.91
N SER A 697 40.98 6.76 -0.71
CA SER A 697 42.07 6.51 -1.67
C SER A 697 41.55 6.02 -3.02
N LEU A 698 40.52 5.15 -3.03
CA LEU A 698 39.89 4.68 -4.27
C LEU A 698 39.27 5.84 -5.07
N GLU A 699 38.52 6.73 -4.41
CA GLU A 699 37.90 7.89 -5.07
C GLU A 699 38.94 8.90 -5.60
N LEU A 700 40.11 8.97 -4.97
CA LEU A 700 41.25 9.80 -5.37
C LEU A 700 42.20 9.12 -6.38
N GLY A 701 41.95 7.86 -6.75
CA GLY A 701 42.76 7.13 -7.73
C GLY A 701 44.07 6.53 -7.20
N ASP A 702 44.33 6.55 -5.88
CA ASP A 702 45.45 5.83 -5.29
C ASP A 702 45.09 4.34 -5.09
N VAL A 703 45.15 3.62 -6.22
CA VAL A 703 44.80 2.19 -6.33
C VAL A 703 45.59 1.33 -5.35
N LYS A 704 46.88 1.64 -5.13
CA LYS A 704 47.75 0.86 -4.25
C LYS A 704 47.29 0.99 -2.80
N SER A 705 47.20 2.23 -2.29
CA SER A 705 46.74 2.46 -0.92
C SER A 705 45.30 1.97 -0.70
N ALA A 706 44.44 2.08 -1.71
CA ALA A 706 43.08 1.54 -1.67
C ALA A 706 43.08 0.03 -1.47
N ALA A 707 43.83 -0.72 -2.29
CA ALA A 707 43.92 -2.18 -2.20
C ALA A 707 44.46 -2.64 -0.85
N GLU A 708 45.55 -2.04 -0.38
CA GLU A 708 46.20 -2.37 0.89
C GLU A 708 45.25 -2.13 2.07
N ASN A 709 44.65 -0.94 2.16
CA ASN A 709 43.81 -0.55 3.28
C ASN A 709 42.47 -1.31 3.31
N LEU A 710 41.81 -1.50 2.15
CA LEU A 710 40.54 -2.24 2.08
C LEU A 710 40.74 -3.73 2.40
N SER A 711 41.82 -4.34 1.92
CA SER A 711 42.14 -5.75 2.23
C SER A 711 42.46 -5.95 3.71
N ALA A 712 43.23 -5.02 4.30
CA ALA A 712 43.51 -5.04 5.73
C ALA A 712 42.25 -4.83 6.58
N ALA A 713 41.34 -3.95 6.14
CA ALA A 713 40.04 -3.73 6.78
C ALA A 713 39.16 -4.98 6.74
N LEU A 714 39.07 -5.64 5.59
CA LEU A 714 38.32 -6.89 5.42
C LEU A 714 38.86 -8.00 6.31
N SER A 715 40.18 -8.24 6.28
CA SER A 715 40.82 -9.24 7.14
C SER A 715 40.54 -8.97 8.63
N THR A 716 40.73 -7.72 9.06
CA THR A 716 40.47 -7.32 10.47
C THR A 716 38.99 -7.50 10.86
N SER A 717 38.06 -7.29 9.93
CA SER A 717 36.62 -7.46 10.20
C SER A 717 36.22 -8.92 10.41
N ARG A 718 36.94 -9.87 9.80
CA ARG A 718 36.74 -11.33 9.88
C ARG A 718 37.39 -11.96 11.11
N GLU A 719 38.54 -11.46 11.53
CA GLU A 719 39.30 -12.03 12.64
C GLU A 719 38.75 -11.67 14.04
N ARG A 720 37.73 -10.79 14.14
CA ARG A 720 37.13 -10.43 15.44
C ARG A 720 36.30 -11.58 16.00
N TYR A 721 36.38 -11.77 17.32
CA TYR A 721 35.57 -12.75 18.09
C TYR A 721 34.06 -12.65 17.81
N THR A 722 33.59 -11.42 17.52
CA THR A 722 32.28 -11.15 16.92
C THR A 722 32.51 -10.50 15.55
N PRO A 723 32.32 -11.23 14.44
CA PRO A 723 32.49 -10.68 13.10
C PRO A 723 31.59 -9.46 12.89
N ARG A 724 32.16 -8.37 12.35
CA ARG A 724 31.38 -7.19 11.95
C ARG A 724 30.83 -7.40 10.54
N THR A 725 29.95 -8.38 10.41
CA THR A 725 29.37 -8.84 9.13
C THR A 725 28.82 -7.70 8.27
N ARG A 726 28.25 -6.65 8.89
CA ARG A 726 27.80 -5.45 8.16
C ARG A 726 28.95 -4.65 7.53
N MET A 727 30.05 -4.44 8.26
CA MET A 727 31.21 -3.72 7.73
C MET A 727 31.98 -4.57 6.71
N GLU A 728 32.02 -5.88 6.90
CA GLU A 728 32.53 -6.82 5.90
C GLU A 728 31.82 -6.63 4.54
N CYS A 729 30.48 -6.49 4.53
CA CYS A 729 29.73 -6.22 3.30
C CYS A 729 30.17 -4.93 2.61
N LEU A 730 30.37 -3.84 3.36
CA LEU A 730 30.87 -2.58 2.82
C LEU A 730 32.27 -2.76 2.19
N TRP A 731 33.21 -3.39 2.92
CA TRP A 731 34.58 -3.58 2.43
C TRP A 731 34.62 -4.49 1.21
N LEU A 732 33.79 -5.53 1.17
CA LEU A 732 33.63 -6.37 -0.01
C LEU A 732 33.07 -5.58 -1.19
N CYS A 733 32.05 -4.74 -1.01
CA CYS A 733 31.52 -3.90 -2.10
C CYS A 733 32.61 -2.94 -2.62
N LYS A 734 33.38 -2.30 -1.74
CA LYS A 734 34.44 -1.36 -2.16
C LYS A 734 35.66 -2.03 -2.77
N LEU A 735 36.03 -3.23 -2.32
CA LEU A 735 37.01 -4.07 -3.02
C LEU A 735 36.48 -4.53 -4.38
N GLY A 736 35.18 -4.82 -4.47
CA GLY A 736 34.50 -5.09 -5.74
C GLY A 736 34.62 -3.91 -6.71
N ASP A 737 34.29 -2.70 -6.24
CA ASP A 737 34.39 -1.46 -7.03
C ASP A 737 35.83 -1.21 -7.49
N LEU A 738 36.82 -1.41 -6.59
CA LEU A 738 38.24 -1.31 -6.92
C LEU A 738 38.65 -2.31 -8.02
N HIS A 739 38.36 -3.61 -7.81
CA HIS A 739 38.71 -4.66 -8.76
C HIS A 739 38.01 -4.48 -10.10
N LEU A 740 36.77 -3.98 -10.11
CA LEU A 740 36.05 -3.70 -11.34
C LEU A 740 36.71 -2.56 -12.14
N ARG A 741 37.14 -1.49 -11.45
CA ARG A 741 37.84 -0.35 -12.06
C ARG A 741 39.27 -0.69 -12.52
N THR A 742 39.86 -1.76 -12.00
CA THR A 742 41.20 -2.25 -12.40
C THR A 742 41.16 -3.51 -13.27
N ASP A 743 39.99 -3.84 -13.85
CA ASP A 743 39.76 -4.96 -14.77
C ASP A 743 40.04 -6.36 -14.18
N GLN A 744 39.90 -6.50 -12.87
CA GLN A 744 40.01 -7.77 -12.12
C GLN A 744 38.63 -8.40 -11.91
N LEU A 745 38.01 -8.82 -13.01
CA LEU A 745 36.60 -9.20 -13.08
C LEU A 745 36.23 -10.38 -12.17
N GLU A 746 37.07 -11.42 -12.07
CA GLU A 746 36.79 -12.59 -11.21
C GLU A 746 36.74 -12.22 -9.73
N GLN A 747 37.69 -11.39 -9.28
CA GLN A 747 37.77 -10.92 -7.91
C GLN A 747 36.62 -9.95 -7.61
N ALA A 748 36.24 -9.08 -8.55
CA ALA A 748 35.07 -8.20 -8.43
C ALA A 748 33.79 -9.02 -8.23
N PHE A 749 33.54 -10.01 -9.09
CA PHE A 749 32.38 -10.90 -8.99
C PHE A 749 32.32 -11.63 -7.65
N SER A 750 33.45 -12.22 -7.22
CA SER A 750 33.54 -12.94 -5.93
C SER A 750 33.21 -12.02 -4.75
N ASN A 751 33.72 -10.79 -4.75
CA ASN A 751 33.46 -9.81 -3.70
C ASN A 751 31.98 -9.42 -3.63
N TYR A 752 31.36 -9.06 -4.76
CA TYR A 752 29.93 -8.73 -4.80
C TYR A 752 29.06 -9.92 -4.41
N LYS A 753 29.41 -11.15 -4.81
CA LYS A 753 28.70 -12.38 -4.43
C LYS A 753 28.74 -12.60 -2.92
N ASN A 754 29.91 -12.45 -2.31
CA ASN A 754 30.07 -12.62 -0.87
C ASN A 754 29.30 -11.53 -0.10
N ALA A 755 29.39 -10.28 -0.54
CA ALA A 755 28.64 -9.17 0.05
C ALA A 755 27.13 -9.41 -0.03
N LEU A 756 26.61 -9.82 -1.19
CA LEU A 756 25.19 -10.11 -1.39
C LEU A 756 24.72 -11.29 -0.52
N THR A 757 25.52 -12.35 -0.44
CA THR A 757 25.20 -13.54 0.38
C THR A 757 25.05 -13.18 1.87
N ILE A 758 26.00 -12.41 2.41
CA ILE A 758 25.98 -11.98 3.82
C ILE A 758 24.83 -11.00 4.07
N SER A 759 24.67 -10.00 3.20
CA SER A 759 23.66 -8.95 3.37
C SER A 759 22.24 -9.49 3.29
N VAL A 760 21.93 -10.40 2.36
CA VAL A 760 20.63 -11.08 2.29
C VAL A 760 20.39 -11.94 3.53
N ALA A 761 21.36 -12.77 3.91
CA ALA A 761 21.21 -13.66 5.08
C ALA A 761 21.02 -12.91 6.40
N LYS A 762 21.54 -11.68 6.50
CA LYS A 762 21.46 -10.83 7.70
C LYS A 762 20.48 -9.65 7.56
N LYS A 763 19.76 -9.56 6.43
CA LYS A 763 18.82 -8.47 6.12
C LYS A 763 19.45 -7.07 6.18
N TYR A 764 20.70 -6.93 5.74
CA TYR A 764 21.38 -5.63 5.64
C TYR A 764 21.01 -4.93 4.33
N ARG A 765 19.85 -4.26 4.30
CA ARG A 765 19.26 -3.73 3.07
C ARG A 765 20.19 -2.76 2.34
N ASP A 766 20.89 -1.85 3.04
CA ASP A 766 21.82 -0.91 2.41
C ASP A 766 22.86 -1.64 1.55
N TRP A 767 23.47 -2.70 2.11
CA TRP A 767 24.56 -3.43 1.47
C TRP A 767 24.09 -4.48 0.49
N GLU A 768 22.87 -5.01 0.66
CA GLU A 768 22.19 -5.77 -0.38
C GLU A 768 22.06 -4.90 -1.63
N GLY A 769 21.57 -3.67 -1.46
CA GLY A 769 21.46 -2.70 -2.55
C GLY A 769 22.79 -2.35 -3.21
N HIS A 770 23.84 -2.06 -2.44
CA HIS A 770 25.17 -1.79 -3.01
C HIS A 770 25.77 -3.00 -3.74
N ALA A 771 25.61 -4.22 -3.22
CA ALA A 771 26.11 -5.42 -3.88
C ALA A 771 25.37 -5.70 -5.19
N LEU A 772 24.04 -5.52 -5.21
CA LEU A 772 23.22 -5.61 -6.42
C LEU A 772 23.63 -4.55 -7.45
N ARG A 773 23.88 -3.30 -7.02
CA ARG A 773 24.39 -2.22 -7.89
C ARG A 773 25.73 -2.62 -8.51
N GLY A 774 26.65 -3.15 -7.70
CA GLY A 774 27.95 -3.65 -8.16
C GLY A 774 27.84 -4.79 -9.18
N PHE A 775 26.87 -5.71 -9.00
CA PHE A 775 26.56 -6.71 -10.04
C PHE A 775 26.02 -6.10 -11.31
N GLY A 776 25.19 -5.06 -11.22
CA GLY A 776 24.74 -4.28 -12.38
C GLY A 776 25.93 -3.71 -13.16
N ASP A 777 26.86 -3.07 -12.46
CA ASP A 777 28.08 -2.51 -13.04
C ASP A 777 28.94 -3.60 -13.70
N PHE A 778 29.12 -4.73 -13.02
CA PHE A 778 29.85 -5.90 -13.53
C PHE A 778 29.24 -6.43 -14.83
N TYR A 779 27.94 -6.74 -14.84
CA TYR A 779 27.27 -7.32 -16.00
C TYR A 779 27.20 -6.35 -17.18
N ARG A 780 27.12 -5.05 -16.93
CA ARG A 780 27.21 -4.02 -17.97
C ARG A 780 28.57 -4.05 -18.65
N LEU A 781 29.66 -4.20 -17.89
CA LEU A 781 31.02 -4.24 -18.43
C LEU A 781 31.31 -5.53 -19.23
N VAL A 782 30.81 -6.68 -18.78
CA VAL A 782 30.90 -7.94 -19.55
C VAL A 782 29.84 -8.07 -20.65
N ARG A 783 29.11 -6.98 -20.94
CA ARG A 783 28.11 -6.86 -22.02
C ARG A 783 26.93 -7.85 -21.95
N ASN A 784 26.57 -8.27 -20.73
CA ASN A 784 25.34 -8.99 -20.44
C ASN A 784 24.29 -7.99 -19.92
N TYR A 785 23.67 -7.25 -20.84
CA TYR A 785 22.84 -6.10 -20.53
C TYR A 785 21.52 -6.47 -19.85
N GLU A 786 20.96 -7.64 -20.16
CA GLU A 786 19.75 -8.19 -19.56
C GLU A 786 19.97 -8.46 -18.07
N SER A 787 21.12 -9.04 -17.71
CA SER A 787 21.48 -9.24 -16.31
C SER A 787 21.79 -7.92 -15.63
N ALA A 788 22.53 -7.01 -16.29
CA ALA A 788 22.84 -5.69 -15.76
C ALA A 788 21.57 -4.93 -15.35
N GLU A 789 20.59 -4.88 -16.25
CA GLU A 789 19.31 -4.22 -16.02
C GLU A 789 18.55 -4.83 -14.84
N LYS A 790 18.46 -6.16 -14.79
CA LYS A 790 17.81 -6.89 -13.71
C LYS A 790 18.40 -6.55 -12.35
N TYR A 791 19.73 -6.54 -12.25
CA TYR A 791 20.43 -6.24 -11.00
C TYR A 791 20.28 -4.77 -10.60
N TYR A 792 20.35 -3.83 -11.54
CA TYR A 792 20.08 -2.43 -11.24
C TYR A 792 18.64 -2.19 -10.80
N ARG A 793 17.63 -2.80 -11.45
CA ARG A 793 16.23 -2.70 -11.00
C ARG A 793 16.05 -3.23 -9.58
N HIS A 794 16.73 -4.33 -9.24
CA HIS A 794 16.68 -4.86 -7.89
C HIS A 794 17.37 -3.92 -6.89
N ALA A 795 18.54 -3.37 -7.23
CA ALA A 795 19.21 -2.38 -6.38
C ALA A 795 18.35 -1.11 -6.20
N LEU A 796 17.68 -0.66 -7.25
CA LEU A 796 16.79 0.50 -7.21
C LEU A 796 15.60 0.24 -6.28
N TYR A 797 15.05 -0.98 -6.29
CA TYR A 797 14.02 -1.37 -5.34
C TYR A 797 14.47 -1.21 -3.91
N VAL A 798 15.64 -1.75 -3.58
CA VAL A 798 16.17 -1.67 -2.23
C VAL A 798 16.38 -0.20 -1.83
N ALA A 799 16.90 0.62 -2.74
CA ALA A 799 17.11 2.05 -2.48
C ALA A 799 15.80 2.81 -2.23
N GLU A 800 14.82 2.69 -3.15
CA GLU A 800 13.53 3.37 -3.04
C GLU A 800 12.71 2.87 -1.85
N GLY A 801 12.71 1.56 -1.59
CA GLY A 801 11.96 0.96 -0.48
C GLY A 801 12.52 1.28 0.90
N THR A 802 13.79 1.68 1.00
CA THR A 802 14.41 2.14 2.24
C THR A 802 14.52 3.66 2.34
N GLY A 803 14.27 4.38 1.23
CA GLY A 803 14.51 5.81 1.13
C GLY A 803 15.99 6.20 1.11
N TYR A 804 16.91 5.27 0.78
CA TYR A 804 18.35 5.54 0.78
C TYR A 804 18.80 6.31 -0.48
N GLN A 805 18.83 7.64 -0.38
CA GLN A 805 19.07 8.55 -1.50
C GLN A 805 20.45 8.39 -2.18
N TYR A 806 21.52 8.16 -1.42
CA TYR A 806 22.85 7.98 -2.02
C TYR A 806 22.91 6.72 -2.90
N LEU A 807 22.34 5.61 -2.43
CA LEU A 807 22.25 4.38 -3.23
C LEU A 807 21.32 4.57 -4.44
N GLU A 808 20.19 5.26 -4.27
CA GLU A 808 19.27 5.58 -5.38
C GLU A 808 20.02 6.34 -6.49
N ALA A 809 20.83 7.33 -6.12
CA ALA A 809 21.67 8.08 -7.05
C ALA A 809 22.70 7.18 -7.77
N GLU A 810 23.46 6.34 -7.04
CA GLU A 810 24.44 5.41 -7.65
C GLU A 810 23.78 4.44 -8.63
N VAL A 811 22.60 3.88 -8.29
CA VAL A 811 21.89 2.95 -9.17
C VAL A 811 21.34 3.67 -10.40
N CYS A 812 20.81 4.89 -10.24
CA CYS A 812 20.33 5.69 -11.37
C CYS A 812 21.47 6.06 -12.33
N VAL A 813 22.69 6.31 -11.82
CA VAL A 813 23.89 6.47 -12.68
C VAL A 813 24.15 5.20 -13.48
N GLY A 814 24.12 4.03 -12.83
CA GLY A 814 24.30 2.73 -13.50
C GLY A 814 23.28 2.47 -14.62
N LEU A 815 22.00 2.73 -14.34
CA LEU A 815 20.90 2.63 -15.32
C LEU A 815 21.06 3.63 -16.47
N ALA A 816 21.47 4.87 -16.18
CA ALA A 816 21.73 5.88 -17.19
C ALA A 816 22.87 5.44 -18.12
N ARG A 817 24.00 4.97 -17.55
CA ARG A 817 25.13 4.43 -18.32
C ARG A 817 24.73 3.22 -19.16
N LEU A 818 23.89 2.33 -18.64
CA LEU A 818 23.36 1.20 -19.40
C LEU A 818 22.51 1.67 -20.59
N SER A 819 21.65 2.66 -20.35
CA SER A 819 20.67 3.16 -21.34
C SER A 819 21.30 3.97 -22.46
N VAL A 820 22.51 4.51 -22.27
CA VAL A 820 23.29 5.17 -23.33
C VAL A 820 23.89 4.15 -24.31
N VAL A 821 24.14 2.91 -23.90
CA VAL A 821 24.71 1.89 -24.78
C VAL A 821 23.69 1.44 -25.84
N SER A 822 23.97 1.73 -27.11
CA SER A 822 23.06 1.38 -28.22
C SER A 822 22.75 -0.12 -28.31
N GLU A 823 23.71 -0.98 -27.99
CA GLU A 823 23.51 -2.44 -27.97
C GLU A 823 22.61 -2.90 -26.81
N ALA A 824 22.66 -2.21 -25.66
CA ALA A 824 21.77 -2.52 -24.55
C ALA A 824 20.32 -2.18 -24.92
N ARG A 825 20.09 -1.03 -25.59
CA ARG A 825 18.75 -0.61 -26.07
C ARG A 825 18.13 -1.60 -27.06
N SER A 826 18.94 -2.34 -27.83
CA SER A 826 18.41 -3.34 -28.77
C SER A 826 18.15 -4.71 -28.14
N ARG A 827 18.88 -5.05 -27.05
CA ARG A 827 18.80 -6.37 -26.40
C ARG A 827 17.85 -6.42 -25.21
N VAL A 828 17.67 -5.31 -24.51
CA VAL A 828 16.80 -5.23 -23.32
C VAL A 828 15.45 -4.64 -23.73
N PRO A 829 14.35 -5.43 -23.70
CA PRO A 829 13.01 -4.91 -23.98
C PRO A 829 12.61 -3.85 -22.97
N ASP A 830 11.92 -2.80 -23.43
CA ASP A 830 11.38 -1.72 -22.59
C ASP A 830 12.42 -1.03 -21.69
N LEU A 831 13.68 -0.96 -22.15
CA LEU A 831 14.72 -0.20 -21.47
C LEU A 831 14.38 1.30 -21.51
N GLU A 832 14.19 1.89 -20.34
CA GLU A 832 13.88 3.31 -20.17
C GLU A 832 14.93 4.21 -20.82
N ALA A 833 14.48 5.34 -21.37
CA ALA A 833 15.36 6.24 -22.12
C ALA A 833 16.46 6.85 -21.22
N PRO A 834 17.69 7.07 -21.72
CA PRO A 834 18.78 7.62 -20.92
C PRO A 834 18.45 8.99 -20.32
N GLN A 835 17.64 9.81 -20.99
CA GLN A 835 17.18 11.12 -20.48
C GLN A 835 16.35 10.98 -19.19
N HIS A 836 15.56 9.91 -19.05
CA HIS A 836 14.77 9.66 -17.83
C HIS A 836 15.70 9.51 -16.62
N TRP A 837 16.67 8.60 -16.72
CA TRP A 837 17.60 8.31 -15.64
C TRP A 837 18.53 9.49 -15.35
N MET A 838 19.03 10.15 -16.39
CA MET A 838 19.86 11.35 -16.27
C MET A 838 19.15 12.47 -15.49
N LYS A 839 17.88 12.75 -15.82
CA LYS A 839 17.07 13.73 -15.08
C LYS A 839 16.92 13.34 -13.61
N LYS A 840 16.71 12.05 -13.33
CA LYS A 840 16.57 11.53 -11.96
C LYS A 840 17.88 11.65 -11.18
N VAL A 841 19.03 11.31 -11.78
CA VAL A 841 20.37 11.48 -11.18
C VAL A 841 20.60 12.94 -10.82
N LEU A 842 20.44 13.87 -11.76
CA LEU A 842 20.69 15.29 -11.53
C LEU A 842 19.77 15.87 -10.45
N MET A 843 18.49 15.47 -10.42
CA MET A 843 17.54 15.89 -9.39
C MET A 843 17.99 15.43 -7.99
N ILE A 844 18.22 14.13 -7.79
CA ILE A 844 18.62 13.59 -6.49
C ILE A 844 19.97 14.18 -6.06
N ALA A 845 20.92 14.26 -6.98
CA ALA A 845 22.26 14.74 -6.67
C ALA A 845 22.28 16.24 -6.33
N GLU A 846 21.43 17.05 -6.96
CA GLU A 846 21.24 18.46 -6.59
C GLU A 846 20.60 18.60 -5.21
N GLU A 847 19.47 17.94 -4.99
CA GLU A 847 18.70 18.04 -3.73
C GLU A 847 19.50 17.53 -2.52
N CYS A 848 20.33 16.51 -2.72
CA CYS A 848 21.08 15.85 -1.65
C CYS A 848 22.55 16.28 -1.56
N GLY A 849 23.05 17.10 -2.49
CA GLY A 849 24.45 17.54 -2.52
C GLY A 849 25.47 16.45 -2.89
N TYR A 850 25.08 15.46 -3.70
CA TYR A 850 25.94 14.36 -4.15
C TYR A 850 26.78 14.76 -5.37
N ARG A 851 27.89 15.45 -5.14
CA ARG A 851 28.67 16.10 -6.22
C ARG A 851 29.24 15.13 -7.24
N VAL A 852 29.71 13.94 -6.82
CA VAL A 852 30.28 12.94 -7.74
C VAL A 852 29.20 12.42 -8.69
N GLN A 853 28.03 12.05 -8.17
CA GLN A 853 26.91 11.56 -8.97
C GLN A 853 26.35 12.66 -9.89
N LYS A 854 26.36 13.93 -9.43
CA LYS A 854 26.02 15.08 -10.27
C LYS A 854 26.99 15.19 -11.45
N THR A 855 28.29 15.08 -11.21
CA THR A 855 29.32 15.05 -12.26
C THR A 855 29.05 13.92 -13.26
N GLU A 856 28.82 12.69 -12.78
CA GLU A 856 28.53 11.55 -13.64
C GLU A 856 27.26 11.78 -14.48
N GLY A 857 26.22 12.38 -13.90
CA GLY A 857 25.02 12.81 -14.63
C GLY A 857 25.34 13.75 -15.79
N HIS A 858 26.21 14.75 -15.58
CA HIS A 858 26.66 15.65 -16.64
C HIS A 858 27.55 14.95 -17.69
N LEU A 859 28.43 14.02 -17.30
CA LEU A 859 29.26 13.26 -18.25
C LEU A 859 28.39 12.40 -19.19
N ILE A 860 27.41 11.70 -18.63
CA ILE A 860 26.44 10.90 -19.39
C ILE A 860 25.63 11.80 -20.34
N ALA A 861 25.21 12.98 -19.87
CA ALA A 861 24.49 13.96 -20.69
C ALA A 861 25.33 14.45 -21.87
N ALA A 862 26.61 14.75 -21.62
CA ALA A 862 27.54 15.15 -22.66
C ALA A 862 27.74 14.04 -23.70
N GLN A 863 27.91 12.79 -23.27
CA GLN A 863 28.02 11.65 -24.18
C GLN A 863 26.77 11.50 -25.06
N LEU A 864 25.59 11.62 -24.47
CA LEU A 864 24.33 11.52 -25.22
C LEU A 864 24.14 12.67 -26.22
N ALA A 865 24.50 13.90 -25.83
CA ALA A 865 24.47 15.06 -26.70
C ALA A 865 25.42 14.88 -27.89
N LEU A 866 26.61 14.33 -27.68
CA LEU A 866 27.55 13.98 -28.76
C LEU A 866 26.99 12.93 -29.70
N GLU A 867 26.34 11.87 -29.19
CA GLU A 867 25.64 10.87 -30.02
C GLU A 867 24.54 11.51 -30.90
N GLN A 868 23.86 12.53 -30.37
CA GLN A 868 22.79 13.27 -31.06
C GLN A 868 23.32 14.42 -31.92
N ARG A 869 24.65 14.64 -31.96
CA ARG A 869 25.33 15.73 -32.66
C ARG A 869 24.94 17.14 -32.16
N GLU A 870 24.56 17.24 -30.89
CA GLU A 870 24.22 18.50 -30.20
C GLU A 870 25.47 19.07 -29.50
N VAL A 871 26.38 19.67 -30.27
CA VAL A 871 27.70 20.10 -29.76
C VAL A 871 27.61 21.14 -28.64
N GLU A 872 26.72 22.14 -28.76
CA GLU A 872 26.55 23.17 -27.72
C GLU A 872 26.08 22.58 -26.39
N SER A 873 25.14 21.62 -26.45
CA SER A 873 24.65 20.88 -25.28
C SER A 873 25.78 20.06 -24.64
N ALA A 874 26.57 19.36 -25.45
CA ALA A 874 27.74 18.61 -24.98
C ALA A 874 28.76 19.53 -24.29
N GLN A 875 29.07 20.70 -24.87
CA GLN A 875 29.98 21.69 -24.29
C GLN A 875 29.48 22.22 -22.94
N TYR A 876 28.18 22.50 -22.82
CA TYR A 876 27.57 22.93 -21.56
C TYR A 876 27.76 21.87 -20.47
N HIS A 877 27.45 20.61 -20.77
CA HIS A 877 27.56 19.52 -19.80
C HIS A 877 29.00 19.21 -19.41
N VAL A 878 29.95 19.24 -20.36
CA VAL A 878 31.39 19.10 -20.08
C VAL A 878 31.90 20.22 -19.16
N LYS A 879 31.50 21.47 -19.42
CA LYS A 879 31.87 22.60 -18.55
C LYS A 879 31.32 22.42 -17.13
N ALA A 880 30.05 22.05 -16.99
CA ALA A 880 29.44 21.81 -15.69
C ALA A 880 30.12 20.65 -14.93
N ALA A 881 30.49 19.57 -15.64
CA ALA A 881 31.25 18.47 -15.05
C ALA A 881 32.65 18.92 -14.60
N ARG A 882 33.36 19.75 -15.38
CA ARG A 882 34.68 20.30 -15.03
C ARG A 882 34.66 21.07 -13.72
N GLU A 883 33.71 22.00 -13.56
CA GLU A 883 33.57 22.80 -12.32
C GLU A 883 33.38 21.90 -11.07
N LEU A 884 32.63 20.80 -11.21
CA LEU A 884 32.41 19.85 -10.12
C LEU A 884 33.61 18.93 -9.86
N VAL A 885 34.29 18.45 -10.91
CA VAL A 885 35.49 17.63 -10.78
C VAL A 885 36.62 18.40 -10.11
N ASP A 886 36.83 19.66 -10.50
CA ASP A 886 37.88 20.50 -9.93
C ASP A 886 37.67 20.73 -8.42
N PHE A 887 36.42 20.82 -7.98
CA PHE A 887 36.08 20.89 -6.55
C PHE A 887 36.27 19.56 -5.82
N THR A 888 35.75 18.47 -6.40
CA THR A 888 35.71 17.15 -5.73
C THR A 888 37.07 16.45 -5.71
N GLY A 889 37.90 16.67 -6.74
CA GLY A 889 39.15 15.95 -6.96
C GLY A 889 38.95 14.46 -7.31
N HIS A 890 37.75 14.07 -7.75
CA HIS A 890 37.42 12.68 -8.02
C HIS A 890 38.09 12.17 -9.31
N TYR A 891 38.96 11.17 -9.15
CA TYR A 891 39.90 10.74 -10.19
C TYR A 891 39.22 10.10 -11.41
N TRP A 892 38.19 9.27 -11.18
CA TRP A 892 37.59 8.49 -12.25
C TRP A 892 36.75 9.33 -13.20
N THR A 893 35.99 10.29 -12.66
CA THR A 893 35.23 11.24 -13.49
C THR A 893 36.15 12.22 -14.20
N LEU A 894 37.31 12.56 -13.62
CA LEU A 894 38.30 13.40 -14.30
C LEU A 894 38.82 12.73 -15.58
N LYS A 895 39.14 11.44 -15.53
CA LYS A 895 39.55 10.68 -16.72
C LYS A 895 38.49 10.68 -17.83
N GLU A 896 37.25 10.35 -17.47
CA GLU A 896 36.14 10.33 -18.42
C GLU A 896 35.85 11.72 -19.00
N LEU A 897 35.99 12.77 -18.19
CA LEU A 897 35.87 14.16 -18.64
C LEU A 897 36.95 14.54 -19.65
N GLU A 898 38.20 14.18 -19.40
CA GLU A 898 39.32 14.45 -20.32
C GLU A 898 39.15 13.73 -21.67
N GLU A 899 38.60 12.51 -21.68
CA GLU A 899 38.26 11.78 -22.90
C GLU A 899 37.17 12.50 -23.72
N LEU A 900 36.12 13.00 -23.07
CA LEU A 900 35.04 13.77 -23.71
C LEU A 900 35.52 15.13 -24.22
N GLU A 901 36.37 15.84 -23.47
CA GLU A 901 36.97 17.10 -23.90
C GLU A 901 37.85 16.91 -25.14
N ASN A 902 38.63 15.83 -25.20
CA ASN A 902 39.42 15.51 -26.39
C ASN A 902 38.53 15.20 -27.59
N THR A 903 37.41 14.50 -27.38
CA THR A 903 36.42 14.23 -28.44
C THR A 903 35.81 15.52 -28.99
N LEU A 904 35.45 16.47 -28.12
CA LEU A 904 34.92 17.79 -28.50
C LEU A 904 35.94 18.71 -29.19
N ARG A 905 37.24 18.49 -28.99
CA ARG A 905 38.30 19.25 -29.68
C ARG A 905 38.60 18.70 -31.07
N LEU A 906 38.33 17.41 -31.30
CA LEU A 906 38.64 16.70 -32.55
C LEU A 906 37.47 16.63 -33.53
N GLY A 907 36.22 16.69 -33.03
CA GLY A 907 35.00 16.79 -33.83
C GLY A 907 34.55 18.23 -33.99
#